data_AF-A0A3D2IC47-F1
#
_entry.id   AF-A0A3D2IC47-F1
#
_cell.length_a   1.000
_cell.length_b   1.000
_cell.length_c   1.000
_cell.angle_alpha   90.00
_cell.angle_beta   90.00
_cell.angle_gamma   90.00
#
_symmetry.space_group_name_H-M   'P 1'
#
loop_
_entity.id
_entity.type
_entity.pdbx_description
1 polymer ?
#
loop_
_entity_poly.entity_id
_entity_poly.type
_entity_poly.pdbx_seq_one_letter_code
_entity_poly.pdbx_strand_id
1 'polypeptide(L)'
;GTQFHIIKGHAITNTNIVAFSAGIQVDKGGGGLSLNENLVCARPLFYFFNNLLDKENELDHNTKYYCMQKSHGTLSSSAQTFDTTDAVTFRTVQDFGKTIIDYSKFSHRVTFTDKLRELDDTISGSITTNEGATITADTNDYNSMFPNARRISDDLVSTPTYTGPIRYLHYDFSPTRANFAYNVFDHVNAESISGKGGFSESSILDNGRIMPKKIKEFDAYRVRHNIHKGDINEFFPLTATYSSKTSNAVFSFDTDYNLNTVLNAGDEVKIGDKILIVASFGSLSGRTQEITFQSDTDPYARGENDAVFTAQSMTPTSGEVLHRRAYNANDGTLMLDTHLLNGRFSKMYVSFTSLNHEGRFASVTACDAVKNMLTLSFGDDSYNTNPLSFTKGQYQLFIERFNGEIESIESKKENGQTIVEIKGRDKFNKLLSPIVNLNTLFSEDIIYSSNSPYNKLEELNSGDTHTIALGDTQIDLDVLIANTSVLEGRVFAGVRLFGPNGYVGEITNLSNHTSSTKRRLIITPAITELNSEALYIDTEKNYVLTKALGSNALATNKPSSLTGAANRGFVFTAGNKIKSIRKSATTTSSNTTVTVADTSDLLVGMEVKEHTFIPIGATIVSIDSDTTFTISSAATFNFTTDAVFFGGEDTSLIGTSQNTNEGAVGYAINSPSSISNDFAFQTLLKDEHGSAGKSSFDTVNTLIDFEIVSTAKKDNITEIELAPYIPITLGRKTDYHFTNEDNTFTAAGAVSVLHGSNTFDSLVSTNYSTYDLKRDDLIFVGNSSSTTTTGIKTFVGKITSFVVETYSDAGGTTIHEQKIRLDRAVHAFTVGEKLYIGTKKSNDLVFINGKHMWGGKINILPHPKSFNSISTTDKTNRGLVPLNLEELTGGRDY
;
A
#
# COMPACT_ATOMS: atom_id res chain seq x y z
N GLY A 1 -46.19 14.15 -0.65
CA GLY A 1 -47.02 13.04 -1.12
C GLY A 1 -46.09 12.02 -1.75
N THR A 2 -46.48 10.77 -1.93
CA THR A 2 -45.67 9.83 -2.73
C THR A 2 -46.24 9.84 -4.15
N GLN A 3 -45.39 9.98 -5.17
CA GLN A 3 -45.84 10.05 -6.57
C GLN A 3 -45.82 8.68 -7.26
N PHE A 4 -44.82 7.85 -6.97
CA PHE A 4 -44.71 6.50 -7.53
C PHE A 4 -44.33 5.48 -6.45
N HIS A 5 -44.95 4.31 -6.51
CA HIS A 5 -44.57 3.14 -5.70
C HIS A 5 -44.18 2.01 -6.64
N ILE A 6 -43.05 1.36 -6.34
CA ILE A 6 -42.59 0.16 -7.03
C ILE A 6 -42.81 -1.04 -6.11
N ILE A 7 -43.46 -2.08 -6.64
CA ILE A 7 -43.79 -3.31 -5.91
C ILE A 7 -43.30 -4.53 -6.70
N LYS A 8 -42.62 -5.45 -6.02
CA LYS A 8 -42.19 -6.75 -6.54
C LYS A 8 -43.39 -7.72 -6.53
N GLY A 9 -43.86 -8.19 -7.69
CA GLY A 9 -45.12 -8.97 -7.78
C GLY A 9 -44.94 -10.47 -7.50
N HIS A 10 -45.94 -11.34 -7.63
CA HIS A 10 -47.40 -11.19 -7.48
C HIS A 10 -47.72 -11.75 -6.11
N ALA A 11 -48.47 -11.03 -5.28
CA ALA A 11 -48.94 -11.66 -4.06
C ALA A 11 -50.23 -11.03 -3.59
N ILE A 12 -51.20 -11.92 -3.46
CA ILE A 12 -52.35 -11.76 -2.59
C ILE A 12 -51.86 -11.54 -1.12
N THR A 13 -50.54 -11.63 -0.83
CA THR A 13 -49.93 -11.57 0.52
C THR A 13 -48.63 -10.73 0.70
N ASN A 14 -47.86 -10.42 -0.35
CA ASN A 14 -46.59 -9.68 -0.30
C ASN A 14 -46.68 -8.43 -1.18
N THR A 15 -47.18 -7.37 -0.57
CA THR A 15 -47.40 -6.07 -1.19
C THR A 15 -46.33 -5.06 -0.78
N ASN A 16 -45.14 -5.55 -0.42
CA ASN A 16 -44.07 -4.71 0.07
C ASN A 16 -43.59 -3.75 -1.03
N ILE A 17 -43.58 -2.47 -0.69
CA ILE A 17 -43.01 -1.42 -1.53
C ILE A 17 -41.48 -1.61 -1.48
N VAL A 18 -40.86 -1.85 -2.63
CA VAL A 18 -39.40 -2.03 -2.75
C VAL A 18 -38.69 -0.73 -3.11
N ALA A 19 -39.41 0.21 -3.72
CA ALA A 19 -38.94 1.57 -3.91
C ALA A 19 -40.10 2.55 -3.97
N PHE A 20 -39.86 3.81 -3.60
CA PHE A 20 -40.85 4.88 -3.77
C PHE A 20 -40.20 6.17 -4.24
N SER A 21 -40.97 7.00 -4.93
CA SER A 21 -40.57 8.34 -5.34
C SER A 21 -41.42 9.39 -4.61
N ALA A 22 -40.78 10.28 -3.88
CA ALA A 22 -41.47 11.38 -3.20
C ALA A 22 -41.95 12.43 -4.21
N GLY A 23 -43.21 12.87 -4.05
CA GLY A 23 -43.85 13.94 -4.80
C GLY A 23 -44.42 15.04 -3.91
N ILE A 24 -45.15 15.99 -4.52
CA ILE A 24 -45.69 17.17 -3.83
C ILE A 24 -46.78 16.77 -2.81
N GLN A 25 -46.88 17.52 -1.71
CA GLN A 25 -47.92 17.33 -0.69
C GLN A 25 -49.32 17.61 -1.26
N VAL A 26 -50.27 16.71 -0.97
CA VAL A 26 -51.67 16.88 -1.36
C VAL A 26 -52.30 17.89 -0.41
N ASP A 27 -52.70 19.05 -0.91
CA ASP A 27 -53.48 20.00 -0.13
C ASP A 27 -54.94 19.57 -0.16
N LYS A 28 -55.46 19.06 0.97
CA LYS A 28 -56.80 18.43 1.07
C LYS A 28 -57.97 19.44 1.10
N GLY A 29 -57.79 20.63 0.52
CA GLY A 29 -58.62 21.80 0.77
C GLY A 29 -59.18 22.48 -0.47
N GLY A 30 -59.87 21.76 -1.36
CA GLY A 30 -60.65 22.38 -2.43
C GLY A 30 -60.77 21.48 -3.65
N GLY A 31 -61.98 21.29 -4.16
CA GLY A 31 -62.32 20.37 -5.27
C GLY A 31 -61.77 20.74 -6.65
N GLY A 32 -60.50 21.16 -6.73
CA GLY A 32 -59.75 21.31 -7.98
C GLY A 32 -58.79 20.14 -8.20
N LEU A 33 -58.48 19.86 -9.46
CA LEU A 33 -57.50 18.85 -9.89
C LEU A 33 -56.21 19.00 -9.08
N SER A 34 -55.84 17.98 -8.31
CA SER A 34 -54.73 18.07 -7.39
C SER A 34 -53.41 18.03 -8.18
N LEU A 35 -52.51 18.99 -7.92
CA LEU A 35 -51.29 19.21 -8.70
C LEU A 35 -50.38 17.96 -8.79
N ASN A 36 -50.47 17.06 -7.79
CA ASN A 36 -49.80 15.76 -7.76
C ASN A 36 -50.26 14.81 -8.88
N GLU A 37 -51.47 14.95 -9.42
CA GLU A 37 -52.01 14.08 -10.47
C GLU A 37 -51.57 14.51 -11.88
N ASN A 38 -51.24 15.80 -12.07
CA ASN A 38 -50.89 16.38 -13.37
C ASN A 38 -49.38 16.65 -13.56
N LEU A 39 -48.54 16.34 -12.56
CA LEU A 39 -47.10 16.54 -12.64
C LEU A 39 -46.42 15.40 -13.39
N VAL A 40 -45.97 15.69 -14.62
CA VAL A 40 -45.19 14.74 -15.42
C VAL A 40 -43.71 14.84 -15.01
N CYS A 41 -43.19 13.79 -14.38
CA CYS A 41 -41.76 13.70 -14.04
C CYS A 41 -41.04 12.81 -15.07
N ALA A 42 -40.10 13.39 -15.83
CA ALA A 42 -39.33 12.63 -16.82
C ALA A 42 -38.29 11.68 -16.18
N ARG A 43 -37.81 12.01 -14.98
CA ARG A 43 -36.77 11.24 -14.25
C ARG A 43 -37.07 11.26 -12.74
N PRO A 44 -38.03 10.45 -12.26
CA PRO A 44 -38.32 10.37 -10.83
C PRO A 44 -37.10 9.83 -10.07
N LEU A 45 -36.79 10.46 -8.94
CA LEU A 45 -35.81 9.96 -7.97
C LEU A 45 -36.49 8.93 -7.09
N PHE A 46 -35.90 7.74 -6.99
CA PHE A 46 -36.41 6.66 -6.16
C PHE A 46 -35.55 6.48 -4.92
N TYR A 47 -36.22 6.27 -3.78
CA TYR A 47 -35.63 5.69 -2.59
C TYR A 47 -35.88 4.18 -2.60
N PHE A 48 -34.83 3.40 -2.38
CA PHE A 48 -34.85 1.95 -2.42
C PHE A 48 -34.80 1.35 -1.01
N PHE A 49 -35.64 0.36 -0.75
CA PHE A 49 -35.57 -0.43 0.48
C PHE A 49 -34.59 -1.58 0.27
N ASN A 50 -33.30 -1.31 0.50
CA ASN A 50 -32.19 -2.22 0.18
C ASN A 50 -32.26 -3.60 0.87
N ASN A 51 -33.00 -3.71 1.98
CA ASN A 51 -33.25 -4.99 2.66
C ASN A 51 -34.26 -5.89 1.93
N LEU A 52 -34.93 -5.37 0.89
CA LEU A 52 -35.92 -6.08 0.07
C LEU A 52 -35.42 -6.31 -1.36
N LEU A 53 -34.15 -5.98 -1.64
CA LEU A 53 -33.51 -6.02 -2.96
C LEU A 53 -32.19 -6.79 -2.88
N ASP A 54 -31.79 -7.40 -3.99
CA ASP A 54 -30.56 -8.19 -4.12
C ASP A 54 -29.33 -7.28 -4.22
N LYS A 55 -29.53 -6.01 -4.63
CA LYS A 55 -28.48 -5.00 -4.77
C LYS A 55 -28.88 -3.69 -4.11
N GLU A 56 -27.87 -3.02 -3.57
CA GLU A 56 -28.07 -1.72 -2.94
C GLU A 56 -28.43 -0.65 -3.98
N ASN A 57 -29.53 0.07 -3.73
CA ASN A 57 -30.02 1.18 -4.54
C ASN A 57 -30.38 0.80 -5.99
N GLU A 58 -30.70 -0.47 -6.26
CA GLU A 58 -31.06 -0.97 -7.59
C GLU A 58 -32.17 -2.02 -7.52
N LEU A 59 -33.10 -2.02 -8.49
CA LEU A 59 -34.10 -3.09 -8.61
C LEU A 59 -33.45 -4.38 -9.10
N ASP A 60 -33.91 -5.53 -8.59
CA ASP A 60 -33.42 -6.84 -9.00
C ASP A 60 -33.57 -7.03 -10.51
N HIS A 61 -32.55 -7.58 -11.14
CA HIS A 61 -32.49 -7.76 -12.59
C HIS A 61 -33.44 -8.87 -13.05
N ASN A 62 -33.91 -8.77 -14.30
CA ASN A 62 -34.81 -9.73 -14.92
C ASN A 62 -36.08 -10.03 -14.11
N THR A 63 -36.46 -9.11 -13.22
CA THR A 63 -37.58 -9.24 -12.30
C THR A 63 -38.71 -8.33 -12.74
N LYS A 64 -39.93 -8.79 -12.49
CA LYS A 64 -41.16 -8.12 -12.89
C LYS A 64 -41.72 -7.29 -11.73
N TYR A 65 -42.12 -6.06 -12.02
CA TYR A 65 -42.57 -5.08 -11.05
C TYR A 65 -43.84 -4.37 -11.50
N TYR A 66 -44.56 -3.83 -10.52
CA TYR A 66 -45.57 -2.80 -10.74
C TYR A 66 -44.99 -1.42 -10.43
N CYS A 67 -45.22 -0.46 -11.32
CA CYS A 67 -45.12 0.96 -11.01
C CYS A 67 -46.53 1.52 -10.86
N MET A 68 -46.83 2.10 -9.70
CA MET A 68 -48.16 2.64 -9.40
C MET A 68 -48.08 4.13 -9.08
N GLN A 69 -48.96 4.91 -9.70
CA GLN A 69 -49.05 6.36 -9.46
C GLN A 69 -50.03 6.71 -8.31
N LYS A 70 -50.96 5.81 -7.96
CA LYS A 70 -52.03 6.05 -6.99
C LYS A 70 -52.00 5.06 -5.83
N SER A 71 -52.19 5.55 -4.61
CA SER A 71 -52.66 4.75 -3.47
C SER A 71 -54.09 5.22 -3.15
N HIS A 72 -55.11 4.54 -3.68
CA HIS A 72 -56.49 4.84 -3.29
C HIS A 72 -56.77 4.17 -1.95
N GLY A 73 -56.64 4.93 -0.85
CA GLY A 73 -57.00 4.46 0.47
C GLY A 73 -56.73 5.52 1.54
N THR A 74 -57.77 5.85 2.30
CA THR A 74 -57.62 6.62 3.55
C THR A 74 -56.59 5.90 4.43
N LEU A 75 -55.55 6.62 4.86
CA LEU A 75 -54.43 6.14 5.70
C LEU A 75 -54.87 5.75 7.13
N SER A 76 -55.95 4.99 7.29
CA SER A 76 -56.53 4.61 8.58
C SER A 76 -56.58 3.10 8.83
N SER A 77 -56.04 2.25 7.93
CA SER A 77 -55.91 0.82 8.19
C SER A 77 -54.58 0.27 7.64
N SER A 78 -53.97 -0.63 8.41
CA SER A 78 -52.67 -1.28 8.18
C SER A 78 -52.63 -2.28 7.01
N ALA A 79 -53.70 -2.39 6.23
CA ALA A 79 -53.74 -3.14 4.98
C ALA A 79 -54.17 -2.20 3.84
N GLN A 80 -53.23 -1.86 2.95
CA GLN A 80 -53.55 -1.17 1.71
C GLN A 80 -54.04 -2.19 0.68
N THR A 81 -55.24 -1.99 0.14
CA THR A 81 -55.72 -2.70 -1.05
C THR A 81 -55.28 -1.89 -2.26
N PHE A 82 -54.45 -2.47 -3.11
CA PHE A 82 -53.91 -1.79 -4.29
C PHE A 82 -54.86 -1.98 -5.48
N ASP A 83 -55.29 -0.87 -6.08
CA ASP A 83 -56.07 -0.88 -7.31
C ASP A 83 -55.12 -1.00 -8.51
N THR A 84 -55.19 -2.12 -9.23
CA THR A 84 -54.34 -2.41 -10.39
C THR A 84 -54.72 -1.60 -11.63
N THR A 85 -55.83 -0.84 -11.60
CA THR A 85 -56.32 -0.05 -12.73
C THR A 85 -55.39 1.13 -13.08
N ASP A 86 -54.62 1.64 -12.11
CA ASP A 86 -53.66 2.74 -12.25
C ASP A 86 -52.19 2.27 -12.10
N ALA A 87 -51.93 0.99 -12.44
CA ALA A 87 -50.62 0.36 -12.34
C ALA A 87 -50.08 0.00 -13.73
N VAL A 88 -48.78 0.27 -13.95
CA VAL A 88 -48.08 -0.20 -15.15
C VAL A 88 -47.10 -1.29 -14.77
N THR A 89 -47.24 -2.42 -15.45
CA THR A 89 -46.36 -3.56 -15.30
C THR A 89 -45.12 -3.37 -16.15
N PHE A 90 -43.94 -3.45 -15.54
CA PHE A 90 -42.67 -3.38 -16.24
C PHE A 90 -41.72 -4.47 -15.74
N ARG A 91 -40.64 -4.69 -16.48
CA ARG A 91 -39.63 -5.68 -16.16
C ARG A 91 -38.26 -5.02 -16.25
N THR A 92 -37.40 -5.29 -15.29
CA THR A 92 -36.00 -4.84 -15.35
C THR A 92 -35.21 -5.67 -16.36
N VAL A 93 -34.19 -5.05 -16.96
CA VAL A 93 -33.26 -5.70 -17.88
C VAL A 93 -31.88 -5.65 -17.24
N GLN A 94 -31.09 -6.72 -17.35
CA GLN A 94 -29.72 -6.70 -16.88
C GLN A 94 -28.88 -5.69 -17.69
N ASP A 95 -28.02 -4.93 -17.01
CA ASP A 95 -27.11 -3.96 -17.64
C ASP A 95 -25.88 -4.64 -18.28
N PHE A 96 -25.49 -5.83 -17.80
CA PHE A 96 -24.37 -6.56 -18.40
C PHE A 96 -24.76 -7.08 -19.78
N GLY A 97 -23.99 -6.75 -20.82
CA GLY A 97 -24.21 -7.26 -22.17
C GLY A 97 -24.35 -8.79 -22.21
N LYS A 98 -24.86 -9.35 -23.31
CA LYS A 98 -25.05 -10.80 -23.53
C LYS A 98 -23.79 -11.67 -23.36
N THR A 99 -22.65 -11.07 -23.00
CA THR A 99 -21.33 -11.66 -22.90
C THR A 99 -21.02 -12.04 -21.45
N ILE A 100 -20.90 -13.33 -21.17
CA ILE A 100 -20.29 -13.79 -19.91
C ILE A 100 -18.77 -13.56 -20.01
N ILE A 101 -18.19 -13.00 -18.96
CA ILE A 101 -16.74 -13.00 -18.76
C ILE A 101 -16.39 -14.29 -18.03
N ASP A 102 -15.82 -15.25 -18.75
CA ASP A 102 -15.28 -16.47 -18.14
C ASP A 102 -14.00 -16.14 -17.34
N TYR A 103 -14.06 -16.38 -16.02
CA TYR A 103 -12.90 -16.22 -15.12
C TYR A 103 -11.99 -17.46 -15.11
N SER A 104 -12.32 -18.53 -15.84
CA SER A 104 -11.50 -19.74 -16.01
C SER A 104 -10.25 -19.47 -16.85
N LYS A 105 -9.42 -20.49 -17.09
CA LYS A 105 -8.21 -20.43 -17.92
C LYS A 105 -8.45 -19.97 -19.37
N PHE A 106 -9.67 -20.11 -19.89
CA PHE A 106 -10.03 -19.68 -21.23
C PHE A 106 -10.93 -18.46 -21.15
N SER A 107 -10.63 -17.41 -21.93
CA SER A 107 -11.54 -16.29 -22.09
C SER A 107 -12.53 -16.63 -23.21
N HIS A 108 -13.68 -17.19 -22.84
CA HIS A 108 -14.75 -17.42 -23.80
C HIS A 108 -15.70 -16.22 -23.82
N ARG A 109 -15.92 -15.70 -25.03
CA ARG A 109 -16.95 -14.71 -25.31
C ARG A 109 -18.19 -15.47 -25.77
N VAL A 110 -19.08 -15.81 -24.83
CA VAL A 110 -20.32 -16.52 -25.16
C VAL A 110 -21.48 -15.55 -25.13
N THR A 111 -22.25 -15.51 -26.23
CA THR A 111 -23.49 -14.75 -26.32
C THR A 111 -24.65 -15.63 -25.90
N PHE A 112 -25.23 -15.39 -24.74
CA PHE A 112 -26.47 -16.05 -24.35
C PHE A 112 -27.67 -15.25 -24.84
N THR A 113 -28.63 -15.95 -25.44
CA THR A 113 -29.89 -15.37 -25.89
C THR A 113 -31.02 -16.11 -25.21
N ASP A 114 -31.71 -15.45 -24.30
CA ASP A 114 -32.93 -15.96 -23.69
C ASP A 114 -34.09 -15.83 -24.70
N LYS A 115 -34.47 -16.97 -25.29
CA LYS A 115 -35.54 -17.04 -26.28
C LYS A 115 -36.93 -16.77 -25.69
N LEU A 116 -37.12 -17.04 -24.40
CA LEU A 116 -38.38 -16.77 -23.72
C LEU A 116 -38.58 -15.27 -23.46
N ARG A 117 -37.49 -14.55 -23.19
CA ARG A 117 -37.51 -13.08 -23.13
C ARG A 117 -37.87 -12.46 -24.48
N GLU A 118 -37.32 -12.96 -25.60
CA GLU A 118 -37.62 -12.42 -26.93
C GLU A 118 -39.12 -12.53 -27.27
N LEU A 119 -39.80 -13.59 -26.84
CA LEU A 119 -41.24 -13.75 -27.04
C LEU A 119 -42.05 -12.71 -26.26
N ASP A 120 -41.55 -12.28 -25.10
CA ASP A 120 -42.18 -11.32 -24.19
C ASP A 120 -41.88 -9.85 -24.52
N ASP A 121 -40.90 -9.55 -25.39
CA ASP A 121 -40.53 -8.19 -25.80
C ASP A 121 -41.45 -7.59 -26.89
N THR A 122 -42.44 -8.37 -27.36
CA THR A 122 -43.41 -7.95 -28.36
C THR A 122 -44.54 -7.16 -27.70
N ILE A 123 -44.32 -5.87 -27.42
CA ILE A 123 -45.24 -4.99 -26.64
C ILE A 123 -46.58 -4.67 -27.36
N SER A 124 -46.77 -5.11 -28.61
CA SER A 124 -47.90 -4.69 -29.44
C SER A 124 -48.73 -5.86 -29.99
N GLY A 125 -49.13 -6.82 -29.16
CA GLY A 125 -50.01 -7.90 -29.62
C GLY A 125 -50.18 -9.08 -28.67
N SER A 126 -50.47 -10.24 -29.27
CA SER A 126 -50.61 -11.49 -28.54
C SER A 126 -49.24 -12.13 -28.30
N ILE A 127 -48.97 -12.47 -27.05
CA ILE A 127 -47.75 -13.16 -26.62
C ILE A 127 -48.02 -14.66 -26.60
N THR A 128 -47.15 -15.44 -27.22
CA THR A 128 -47.19 -16.91 -27.13
C THR A 128 -46.35 -17.37 -25.94
N THR A 129 -46.94 -18.16 -25.04
CA THR A 129 -46.24 -18.75 -23.91
C THR A 129 -45.43 -19.96 -24.36
N ASN A 130 -44.43 -20.36 -23.58
CA ASN A 130 -43.63 -21.56 -23.82
C ASN A 130 -44.48 -22.83 -23.96
N GLU A 131 -45.65 -22.86 -23.31
CA GLU A 131 -46.63 -23.95 -23.35
C GLU A 131 -47.52 -23.90 -24.61
N GLY A 132 -47.27 -22.96 -25.52
CA GLY A 132 -47.96 -22.81 -26.81
C GLY A 132 -49.28 -22.05 -26.74
N ALA A 133 -49.62 -21.46 -25.59
CA ALA A 133 -50.84 -20.67 -25.42
C ALA A 133 -50.64 -19.23 -25.88
N THR A 134 -51.68 -18.62 -26.45
CA THR A 134 -51.64 -17.23 -26.93
C THR A 134 -52.44 -16.35 -25.98
N ILE A 135 -51.76 -15.38 -25.36
CA ILE A 135 -52.34 -14.44 -24.37
C ILE A 135 -52.29 -13.03 -24.96
N THR A 136 -53.30 -12.21 -24.73
CA THR A 136 -53.27 -10.78 -25.07
C THR A 136 -52.53 -10.03 -23.99
N ALA A 137 -51.45 -9.32 -24.33
CA ALA A 137 -50.70 -8.53 -23.37
C ALA A 137 -51.56 -7.35 -22.87
N ASP A 138 -51.67 -7.20 -21.54
CA ASP A 138 -52.28 -6.04 -20.89
C ASP A 138 -51.29 -5.49 -19.87
N THR A 139 -50.85 -4.24 -20.07
CA THR A 139 -49.86 -3.58 -19.20
C THR A 139 -50.35 -3.40 -17.77
N ASN A 140 -51.66 -3.44 -17.53
CA ASN A 140 -52.26 -3.24 -16.22
C ASN A 140 -52.43 -4.58 -15.46
N ASP A 141 -52.29 -5.71 -16.14
CA ASP A 141 -52.41 -7.05 -15.56
C ASP A 141 -51.05 -7.77 -15.47
N TYR A 142 -50.66 -8.10 -14.24
CA TYR A 142 -49.44 -8.85 -13.96
C TYR A 142 -49.45 -10.26 -14.54
N ASN A 143 -50.60 -10.86 -14.84
CA ASN A 143 -50.62 -12.23 -15.34
C ASN A 143 -50.53 -12.29 -16.87
N SER A 144 -51.05 -11.26 -17.54
CA SER A 144 -51.07 -11.18 -19.00
C SER A 144 -49.82 -10.52 -19.60
N MET A 145 -49.16 -9.61 -18.88
CA MET A 145 -47.88 -9.01 -19.33
C MET A 145 -46.71 -9.98 -19.07
N PHE A 146 -45.71 -10.06 -19.94
CA PHE A 146 -44.52 -10.93 -19.75
C PHE A 146 -44.81 -12.37 -19.23
N PRO A 147 -45.72 -13.13 -19.86
CA PRO A 147 -46.15 -14.43 -19.36
C PRO A 147 -45.07 -15.51 -19.41
N ASN A 148 -43.96 -15.32 -20.13
CA ASN A 148 -42.84 -16.26 -20.09
C ASN A 148 -41.88 -16.02 -18.92
N ALA A 149 -42.03 -14.91 -18.19
CA ALA A 149 -41.30 -14.65 -16.94
C ALA A 149 -41.74 -15.55 -15.77
N ARG A 150 -42.96 -16.10 -15.81
CA ARG A 150 -43.59 -16.81 -14.69
C ARG A 150 -43.13 -18.26 -14.56
N ARG A 151 -42.98 -18.75 -13.32
CA ARG A 151 -42.78 -20.18 -13.02
C ARG A 151 -44.11 -20.81 -12.59
N ILE A 152 -44.64 -21.75 -13.38
CA ILE A 152 -45.86 -22.51 -13.07
C ILE A 152 -45.49 -23.89 -12.50
N SER A 153 -46.25 -24.39 -11.52
CA SER A 153 -46.03 -25.72 -10.92
C SER A 153 -46.81 -26.84 -11.62
N ASP A 154 -47.79 -26.50 -12.46
CA ASP A 154 -48.78 -27.44 -13.00
C ASP A 154 -48.92 -27.38 -14.54
N ASP A 155 -48.04 -26.64 -15.23
CA ASP A 155 -48.07 -26.39 -16.67
C ASP A 155 -49.43 -25.88 -17.22
N LEU A 156 -50.33 -25.42 -16.34
CA LEU A 156 -51.72 -25.08 -16.67
C LEU A 156 -51.90 -23.57 -16.79
N VAL A 157 -52.15 -23.09 -18.01
CA VAL A 157 -52.15 -21.66 -18.34
C VAL A 157 -53.41 -20.92 -17.83
N SER A 158 -54.55 -21.61 -17.70
CA SER A 158 -55.84 -21.01 -17.32
C SER A 158 -56.05 -20.81 -15.82
N THR A 159 -55.39 -21.62 -14.98
CA THR A 159 -55.39 -21.49 -13.51
C THR A 159 -53.96 -21.69 -12.99
N PRO A 160 -53.03 -20.81 -13.34
CA PRO A 160 -51.61 -21.00 -13.08
C PRO A 160 -51.33 -20.98 -11.57
N THR A 161 -50.73 -22.06 -11.07
CA THR A 161 -50.20 -22.09 -9.70
C THR A 161 -48.74 -21.65 -9.73
N TYR A 162 -48.45 -20.48 -9.16
CA TYR A 162 -47.15 -19.82 -9.31
C TYR A 162 -46.12 -20.25 -8.26
N THR A 163 -44.88 -20.45 -8.69
CA THR A 163 -43.71 -20.75 -7.82
C THR A 163 -42.63 -19.68 -7.89
N GLY A 164 -43.03 -18.43 -8.16
CA GLY A 164 -42.16 -17.24 -8.16
C GLY A 164 -42.00 -16.57 -9.54
N PRO A 165 -41.45 -15.34 -9.58
CA PRO A 165 -41.40 -14.51 -10.78
C PRO A 165 -40.15 -14.71 -11.66
N ILE A 166 -39.26 -15.66 -11.33
CA ILE A 166 -37.95 -15.82 -11.97
C ILE A 166 -37.94 -17.09 -12.85
N ARG A 167 -38.15 -16.93 -14.16
CA ARG A 167 -37.92 -17.99 -15.18
C ARG A 167 -36.82 -17.64 -16.17
N TYR A 168 -36.60 -16.34 -16.41
CA TYR A 168 -35.57 -15.91 -17.35
C TYR A 168 -34.17 -16.31 -16.88
N LEU A 169 -33.27 -16.37 -17.86
CA LEU A 169 -31.85 -16.52 -17.61
C LEU A 169 -31.39 -15.41 -16.66
N HIS A 170 -30.85 -15.79 -15.51
CA HIS A 170 -30.23 -14.88 -14.54
C HIS A 170 -28.83 -15.39 -14.24
N TYR A 171 -27.96 -14.46 -13.85
CA TYR A 171 -26.61 -14.76 -13.41
C TYR A 171 -26.56 -14.54 -11.92
N ASP A 172 -25.95 -15.49 -11.22
CA ASP A 172 -25.49 -15.29 -9.87
C ASP A 172 -24.00 -15.60 -9.80
N PHE A 173 -23.32 -15.03 -8.82
CA PHE A 173 -21.96 -15.40 -8.53
C PHE A 173 -21.94 -16.85 -8.04
N SER A 174 -21.19 -17.70 -8.74
CA SER A 174 -20.93 -19.05 -8.22
C SER A 174 -20.32 -18.92 -6.81
N PRO A 175 -20.85 -19.63 -5.79
CA PRO A 175 -20.31 -19.59 -4.44
C PRO A 175 -18.84 -20.05 -4.38
N THR A 176 -18.42 -20.82 -5.39
CA THR A 176 -17.02 -21.23 -5.59
C THR A 176 -16.54 -20.87 -7.00
N ARG A 177 -15.47 -20.07 -7.09
CA ARG A 177 -14.77 -19.81 -8.37
C ARG A 177 -14.04 -21.08 -8.82
N ALA A 178 -14.24 -21.50 -10.07
CA ALA A 178 -13.58 -22.68 -10.63
C ALA A 178 -12.09 -22.40 -10.88
N ASN A 179 -11.24 -22.67 -9.88
CA ASN A 179 -9.81 -22.38 -9.86
C ASN A 179 -8.92 -23.63 -10.04
N PHE A 180 -9.30 -24.57 -10.91
CA PHE A 180 -8.47 -25.76 -11.15
C PHE A 180 -7.25 -25.41 -12.04
N ALA A 181 -6.07 -25.40 -11.43
CA ALA A 181 -4.79 -25.34 -12.14
C ALA A 181 -4.28 -26.77 -12.43
N TYR A 182 -4.39 -27.20 -13.68
CA TYR A 182 -4.08 -28.56 -14.16
C TYR A 182 -2.60 -28.72 -14.57
N ASN A 183 -1.84 -27.63 -14.51
CA ASN A 183 -0.47 -27.47 -14.94
C ASN A 183 0.49 -27.26 -13.76
N VAL A 184 0.04 -27.53 -12.52
CA VAL A 184 0.91 -27.64 -11.35
C VAL A 184 1.76 -28.91 -11.53
N PHE A 185 3.08 -28.77 -11.56
CA PHE A 185 3.99 -29.92 -11.75
C PHE A 185 4.83 -30.20 -10.51
N ASP A 186 4.98 -29.22 -9.62
CA ASP A 186 5.69 -29.37 -8.35
C ASP A 186 4.97 -28.64 -7.23
N HIS A 187 5.07 -29.19 -6.02
CA HIS A 187 4.42 -28.68 -4.84
C HIS A 187 5.19 -29.06 -3.58
N VAL A 188 5.47 -28.06 -2.75
CA VAL A 188 6.10 -28.23 -1.44
C VAL A 188 5.19 -27.66 -0.37
N ASN A 189 4.95 -28.45 0.69
CA ASN A 189 4.25 -27.98 1.88
C ASN A 189 5.07 -28.31 3.13
N ALA A 190 5.37 -27.29 3.92
CA ALA A 190 6.10 -27.39 5.17
C ALA A 190 5.21 -26.94 6.32
N GLU A 191 4.91 -27.86 7.24
CA GLU A 191 4.11 -27.60 8.44
C GLU A 191 4.99 -27.80 9.68
N SER A 192 4.92 -26.87 10.62
CA SER A 192 5.61 -27.01 11.91
C SER A 192 5.02 -28.14 12.74
N ILE A 193 5.87 -28.80 13.53
CA ILE A 193 5.43 -29.81 14.49
C ILE A 193 4.52 -29.11 15.51
N SER A 194 3.22 -29.43 15.49
CA SER A 194 2.10 -28.81 16.23
C SER A 194 1.25 -27.78 15.46
N GLY A 195 1.44 -27.58 14.15
CA GLY A 195 0.55 -26.75 13.32
C GLY A 195 0.60 -25.26 13.65
N LYS A 196 1.69 -24.79 14.28
CA LYS A 196 1.90 -23.39 14.68
C LYS A 196 2.45 -22.50 13.56
N GLY A 197 2.45 -23.00 12.33
CA GLY A 197 3.04 -22.33 11.18
C GLY A 197 3.12 -23.29 10.01
N GLY A 198 2.60 -22.85 8.86
CA GLY A 198 2.63 -23.54 7.58
C GLY A 198 3.18 -22.63 6.50
N PHE A 199 3.93 -23.22 5.57
CA PHE A 199 4.41 -22.60 4.34
C PHE A 199 4.11 -23.53 3.19
N SER A 200 3.62 -22.99 2.09
CA SER A 200 3.35 -23.76 0.90
C SER A 200 3.81 -23.04 -0.36
N GLU A 201 4.31 -23.82 -1.30
CA GLU A 201 4.85 -23.40 -2.59
C GLU A 201 4.33 -24.33 -3.68
N SER A 202 3.84 -23.76 -4.79
CA SER A 202 3.43 -24.51 -5.98
C SER A 202 4.08 -23.93 -7.22
N SER A 203 4.56 -24.82 -8.10
CA SER A 203 5.14 -24.46 -9.38
C SER A 203 4.22 -24.87 -10.52
N ILE A 204 3.91 -23.91 -11.39
CA ILE A 204 2.88 -24.01 -12.42
C ILE A 204 3.50 -23.72 -13.80
N LEU A 205 3.33 -24.63 -14.76
CA LEU A 205 3.79 -24.43 -16.15
C LEU A 205 2.88 -23.43 -16.88
N ASP A 206 3.36 -22.21 -17.16
CA ASP A 206 2.57 -21.16 -17.80
C ASP A 206 3.19 -20.64 -19.10
N ASN A 207 3.24 -21.51 -20.12
CA ASN A 207 3.74 -21.13 -21.45
C ASN A 207 2.97 -19.97 -22.10
N GLY A 208 1.73 -19.72 -21.68
CA GLY A 208 0.88 -18.63 -22.20
C GLY A 208 0.99 -17.31 -21.45
N ARG A 209 1.73 -17.25 -20.33
CA ARG A 209 1.79 -16.08 -19.41
C ARG A 209 0.40 -15.60 -18.95
N ILE A 210 -0.50 -16.54 -18.73
CA ILE A 210 -1.89 -16.28 -18.32
C ILE A 210 -2.02 -16.27 -16.80
N MET A 211 -1.21 -17.08 -16.09
CA MET A 211 -1.36 -17.31 -14.65
C MET A 211 -1.09 -16.06 -13.80
N PRO A 212 -0.07 -15.22 -14.06
CA PRO A 212 0.15 -13.98 -13.30
C PRO A 212 -0.95 -12.93 -13.49
N LYS A 213 -1.78 -13.04 -14.53
CA LYS A 213 -2.93 -12.15 -14.73
C LYS A 213 -4.17 -12.59 -13.95
N LYS A 214 -4.24 -13.87 -13.60
CA LYS A 214 -5.44 -14.50 -13.00
C LYS A 214 -5.26 -14.77 -11.52
N ILE A 215 -4.06 -15.11 -11.11
CA ILE A 215 -3.67 -15.31 -9.73
C ILE A 215 -3.08 -14.00 -9.23
N LYS A 216 -3.65 -13.45 -8.17
CA LYS A 216 -3.18 -12.22 -7.54
C LYS A 216 -2.62 -12.52 -6.16
N GLU A 217 -1.73 -11.64 -5.72
CA GLU A 217 -1.35 -11.59 -4.30
C GLU A 217 -2.63 -11.41 -3.45
N PHE A 218 -2.62 -12.00 -2.26
CA PHE A 218 -3.74 -12.06 -1.31
C PHE A 218 -4.94 -12.93 -1.72
N ASP A 219 -4.91 -13.56 -2.90
CA ASP A 219 -5.90 -14.60 -3.21
C ASP A 219 -5.77 -15.78 -2.24
N ALA A 220 -6.89 -16.41 -1.89
CA ALA A 220 -6.90 -17.55 -0.98
C ALA A 220 -6.12 -18.74 -1.57
N TYR A 221 -5.18 -19.28 -0.79
CA TYR A 221 -4.34 -20.41 -1.19
C TYR A 221 -4.56 -21.58 -0.24
N ARG A 222 -5.19 -22.64 -0.75
CA ARG A 222 -5.53 -23.84 0.01
C ARG A 222 -4.99 -25.07 -0.67
N VAL A 223 -4.34 -25.94 0.10
CA VAL A 223 -3.80 -27.21 -0.38
C VAL A 223 -4.49 -28.33 0.34
N ARG A 224 -4.97 -29.31 -0.43
CA ARG A 224 -5.69 -30.47 0.07
C ARG A 224 -5.05 -31.74 -0.45
N HIS A 225 -4.84 -32.69 0.45
CA HIS A 225 -4.34 -34.02 0.13
C HIS A 225 -5.50 -35.00 0.07
N ASN A 226 -5.68 -35.67 -1.07
CA ASN A 226 -6.63 -36.77 -1.21
C ASN A 226 -6.14 -38.00 -0.43
N ILE A 227 -6.98 -38.56 0.44
CA ILE A 227 -6.64 -39.73 1.27
C ILE A 227 -7.50 -40.96 0.98
N HIS A 228 -8.65 -40.82 0.31
CA HIS A 228 -9.55 -41.93 0.01
C HIS A 228 -10.49 -41.58 -1.15
N LYS A 229 -10.94 -42.59 -1.90
CA LYS A 229 -11.93 -42.47 -2.97
C LYS A 229 -12.90 -43.65 -2.91
N GLY A 230 -14.18 -43.41 -3.18
CA GLY A 230 -15.20 -44.46 -3.21
C GLY A 230 -16.41 -44.05 -4.04
N ASP A 231 -17.41 -44.92 -4.13
CA ASP A 231 -18.72 -44.60 -4.72
C ASP A 231 -19.78 -44.42 -3.64
N ILE A 232 -20.59 -43.37 -3.77
CA ILE A 232 -21.63 -43.01 -2.81
C ILE A 232 -22.74 -44.06 -2.73
N ASN A 233 -22.94 -44.84 -3.80
CA ASN A 233 -23.97 -45.87 -3.91
C ASN A 233 -23.44 -47.29 -3.66
N GLU A 234 -22.14 -47.46 -3.42
CA GLU A 234 -21.55 -48.76 -3.14
C GLU A 234 -22.15 -49.38 -1.88
N PHE A 235 -22.30 -50.71 -1.84
CA PHE A 235 -22.73 -51.41 -0.64
C PHE A 235 -21.55 -51.64 0.29
N PHE A 236 -21.55 -50.93 1.40
CA PHE A 236 -20.52 -50.99 2.44
C PHE A 236 -20.86 -52.07 3.48
N PRO A 237 -19.93 -52.99 3.81
CA PRO A 237 -20.17 -54.04 4.79
C PRO A 237 -20.22 -53.47 6.22
N LEU A 238 -21.26 -53.84 6.97
CA LEU A 238 -21.39 -53.51 8.39
C LEU A 238 -20.74 -54.58 9.26
N THR A 239 -20.44 -54.21 10.50
CA THR A 239 -20.03 -55.18 11.55
C THR A 239 -21.27 -55.85 12.13
N ALA A 240 -22.03 -56.50 11.26
CA ALA A 240 -23.29 -57.14 11.57
C ALA A 240 -23.48 -58.37 10.67
N THR A 241 -23.65 -59.54 11.27
CA THR A 241 -23.85 -60.80 10.55
C THR A 241 -25.22 -61.37 10.87
N TYR A 242 -25.92 -61.85 9.85
CA TYR A 242 -27.17 -62.55 10.01
C TYR A 242 -26.99 -63.80 10.87
N SER A 243 -27.85 -63.95 11.88
CA SER A 243 -27.82 -65.03 12.86
C SER A 243 -28.94 -66.02 12.60
N SER A 244 -30.20 -65.53 12.61
CA SER A 244 -31.37 -66.37 12.42
C SER A 244 -32.61 -65.59 11.97
N LYS A 245 -33.61 -66.31 11.45
CA LYS A 245 -34.91 -65.78 11.07
C LYS A 245 -35.88 -65.92 12.24
N THR A 246 -36.33 -64.80 12.80
CA THR A 246 -37.31 -64.79 13.90
C THR A 246 -38.74 -64.93 13.36
N SER A 247 -39.04 -64.28 12.23
CA SER A 247 -40.29 -64.43 11.49
C SER A 247 -40.08 -64.15 9.99
N ASN A 248 -41.13 -64.19 9.16
CA ASN A 248 -41.01 -64.03 7.71
C ASN A 248 -40.20 -62.79 7.30
N ALA A 249 -40.41 -61.66 7.96
CA ALA A 249 -39.75 -60.39 7.67
C ALA A 249 -38.89 -59.85 8.84
N VAL A 250 -38.69 -60.61 9.91
CA VAL A 250 -37.87 -60.20 11.07
C VAL A 250 -36.64 -61.09 11.16
N PHE A 251 -35.47 -60.49 10.97
CA PHE A 251 -34.18 -61.18 11.02
C PHE A 251 -33.35 -60.69 12.20
N SER A 252 -32.65 -61.61 12.83
CA SER A 252 -31.76 -61.37 13.96
C SER A 252 -30.31 -61.28 13.49
N PHE A 253 -29.59 -60.25 13.93
CA PHE A 253 -28.20 -59.97 13.57
C PHE A 253 -27.32 -59.93 14.80
N ASP A 254 -26.14 -60.52 14.70
CA ASP A 254 -25.07 -60.35 15.68
C ASP A 254 -24.19 -59.17 15.26
N THR A 255 -24.04 -58.18 16.13
CA THR A 255 -23.41 -56.88 15.84
C THR A 255 -22.65 -56.32 17.06
N ASP A 256 -21.65 -55.48 16.78
CA ASP A 256 -20.84 -54.78 17.78
C ASP A 256 -21.45 -53.46 18.27
N TYR A 257 -22.44 -52.92 17.55
CA TYR A 257 -23.06 -51.65 17.86
C TYR A 257 -24.55 -51.66 17.51
N ASN A 258 -25.30 -50.70 18.05
CA ASN A 258 -26.71 -50.57 17.73
C ASN A 258 -26.90 -50.15 16.26
N LEU A 259 -27.56 -50.99 15.47
CA LEU A 259 -27.80 -50.80 14.03
C LEU A 259 -28.65 -49.57 13.73
N ASN A 260 -29.49 -49.13 14.66
CA ASN A 260 -30.26 -47.89 14.55
C ASN A 260 -29.38 -46.62 14.61
N THR A 261 -28.06 -46.77 14.77
CA THR A 261 -27.09 -45.65 14.70
C THR A 261 -26.38 -45.55 13.34
N VAL A 262 -26.61 -46.50 12.44
CA VAL A 262 -26.03 -46.54 11.08
C VAL A 262 -27.09 -46.79 10.00
N LEU A 263 -28.31 -47.18 10.38
CA LEU A 263 -29.43 -47.43 9.48
C LEU A 263 -30.66 -46.71 10.03
N ASN A 264 -31.54 -46.33 9.12
CA ASN A 264 -32.83 -45.70 9.37
C ASN A 264 -33.95 -46.55 8.75
N ALA A 265 -35.18 -46.32 9.19
CA ALA A 265 -36.35 -46.90 8.53
C ALA A 265 -36.48 -46.34 7.10
N GLY A 266 -36.71 -47.22 6.13
CA GLY A 266 -36.75 -46.90 4.70
C GLY A 266 -35.42 -47.10 3.96
N ASP A 267 -34.33 -47.42 4.66
CA ASP A 267 -33.03 -47.62 4.01
C ASP A 267 -32.96 -48.95 3.25
N GLU A 268 -32.28 -48.93 2.09
CA GLU A 268 -31.90 -50.14 1.36
C GLU A 268 -30.67 -50.79 2.00
N VAL A 269 -30.78 -52.08 2.32
CA VAL A 269 -29.67 -52.90 2.81
C VAL A 269 -29.53 -54.17 1.98
N LYS A 270 -28.29 -54.68 1.87
CA LYS A 270 -28.01 -55.92 1.14
C LYS A 270 -27.58 -57.05 2.08
N ILE A 271 -28.14 -58.22 1.86
CA ILE A 271 -27.77 -59.48 2.53
C ILE A 271 -27.71 -60.56 1.45
N GLY A 272 -26.56 -61.23 1.33
CA GLY A 272 -26.29 -62.10 0.19
C GLY A 272 -26.43 -61.33 -1.13
N ASP A 273 -27.23 -61.87 -2.06
CA ASP A 273 -27.46 -61.29 -3.39
C ASP A 273 -28.73 -60.43 -3.48
N LYS A 274 -29.33 -60.08 -2.33
CA LYS A 274 -30.66 -59.49 -2.25
C LYS A 274 -30.64 -58.18 -1.47
N ILE A 275 -31.36 -57.20 -1.99
CA ILE A 275 -31.57 -55.89 -1.38
C ILE A 275 -32.95 -55.90 -0.73
N LEU A 276 -33.04 -55.46 0.52
CA LEU A 276 -34.26 -55.34 1.32
C LEU A 276 -34.42 -53.90 1.82
N ILE A 277 -35.63 -53.54 2.27
CA ILE A 277 -35.94 -52.22 2.84
C ILE A 277 -36.22 -52.36 4.33
N VAL A 278 -35.49 -51.60 5.15
CA VAL A 278 -35.68 -51.61 6.61
C VAL A 278 -37.02 -50.97 6.98
N ALA A 279 -37.79 -51.59 7.87
CA ALA A 279 -39.02 -51.01 8.43
C ALA A 279 -38.83 -50.50 9.86
N SER A 280 -38.21 -51.31 10.73
CA SER A 280 -37.96 -50.92 12.13
C SER A 280 -36.88 -51.77 12.78
N PHE A 281 -36.44 -51.35 13.96
CA PHE A 281 -35.38 -52.00 14.74
C PHE A 281 -35.92 -52.48 16.09
N GLY A 282 -35.50 -53.67 16.50
CA GLY A 282 -35.61 -54.14 17.88
C GLY A 282 -34.56 -53.49 18.79
N SER A 283 -34.67 -53.73 20.08
CA SER A 283 -33.65 -53.31 21.05
C SER A 283 -32.40 -54.19 20.95
N LEU A 284 -31.21 -53.59 21.05
CA LEU A 284 -29.95 -54.34 21.15
C LEU A 284 -29.90 -55.05 22.51
N SER A 285 -29.77 -56.37 22.50
CA SER A 285 -29.63 -57.20 23.69
C SER A 285 -28.34 -58.02 23.60
N GLY A 286 -27.33 -57.65 24.40
CA GLY A 286 -25.99 -58.21 24.29
C GLY A 286 -25.35 -57.80 22.96
N ARG A 287 -25.11 -58.77 22.07
CA ARG A 287 -24.62 -58.55 20.70
C ARG A 287 -25.70 -58.74 19.64
N THR A 288 -26.94 -59.05 20.02
CA THR A 288 -27.97 -59.45 19.08
C THR A 288 -29.03 -58.37 18.96
N GLN A 289 -29.39 -58.02 17.72
CA GLN A 289 -30.44 -57.05 17.41
C GLN A 289 -31.29 -57.53 16.24
N GLU A 290 -32.61 -57.40 16.37
CA GLU A 290 -33.55 -57.73 15.31
C GLU A 290 -33.81 -56.53 14.41
N ILE A 291 -33.89 -56.78 13.10
CA ILE A 291 -34.39 -55.82 12.10
C ILE A 291 -35.66 -56.40 11.50
N THR A 292 -36.71 -55.58 11.47
CA THR A 292 -37.93 -55.86 10.72
C THR A 292 -37.84 -55.19 9.36
N PHE A 293 -38.05 -55.94 8.28
CA PHE A 293 -38.08 -55.45 6.91
C PHE A 293 -39.50 -55.12 6.44
N GLN A 294 -39.63 -54.19 5.51
CA GLN A 294 -40.91 -53.89 4.89
C GLN A 294 -41.44 -55.15 4.20
N SER A 295 -42.71 -55.44 4.43
CA SER A 295 -43.33 -56.69 4.01
C SER A 295 -44.84 -56.52 3.91
N ASP A 296 -45.47 -57.44 3.19
CA ASP A 296 -46.90 -57.74 3.32
C ASP A 296 -47.06 -59.08 4.05
N THR A 297 -46.56 -60.17 3.43
CA THR A 297 -46.43 -61.51 4.06
C THR A 297 -44.98 -61.98 4.14
N ASP A 298 -44.21 -61.70 3.08
CA ASP A 298 -42.77 -61.91 2.96
C ASP A 298 -42.08 -60.56 2.75
N PRO A 299 -40.78 -60.43 3.05
CA PRO A 299 -40.06 -59.19 2.86
C PRO A 299 -40.02 -58.78 1.40
N TYR A 300 -40.15 -57.48 1.17
CA TYR A 300 -39.90 -56.89 -0.14
C TYR A 300 -38.39 -56.95 -0.44
N ALA A 301 -38.02 -57.70 -1.47
CA ALA A 301 -36.64 -57.86 -1.89
C ALA A 301 -36.49 -57.73 -3.41
N ARG A 302 -35.26 -57.40 -3.85
CA ARG A 302 -34.87 -57.35 -5.26
C ARG A 302 -33.40 -57.76 -5.43
N GLY A 303 -33.02 -58.23 -6.62
CA GLY A 303 -31.60 -58.34 -6.98
C GLY A 303 -30.98 -56.96 -7.28
N GLU A 304 -29.66 -56.88 -7.32
CA GLU A 304 -28.97 -55.59 -7.56
C GLU A 304 -29.35 -54.94 -8.90
N ASN A 305 -29.59 -55.77 -9.93
CA ASN A 305 -29.95 -55.33 -11.28
C ASN A 305 -31.46 -55.13 -11.48
N ASP A 306 -32.29 -55.50 -10.50
CA ASP A 306 -33.75 -55.41 -10.61
C ASP A 306 -34.21 -54.02 -10.19
N ALA A 307 -35.17 -53.45 -10.93
CA ALA A 307 -35.68 -52.10 -10.66
C ALA A 307 -36.85 -52.06 -9.66
N VAL A 308 -37.47 -53.21 -9.36
CA VAL A 308 -38.73 -53.29 -8.59
C VAL A 308 -38.57 -54.25 -7.43
N PHE A 309 -39.04 -53.82 -6.25
CA PHE A 309 -39.15 -54.67 -5.07
C PHE A 309 -40.40 -55.54 -5.14
N THR A 310 -40.27 -56.84 -4.85
CA THR A 310 -41.39 -57.79 -4.79
C THR A 310 -41.29 -58.64 -3.53
N ALA A 311 -42.43 -59.11 -3.01
CA ALA A 311 -42.44 -59.98 -1.84
C ALA A 311 -41.78 -61.33 -2.19
N GLN A 312 -40.71 -61.69 -1.49
CA GLN A 312 -39.93 -62.91 -1.76
C GLN A 312 -39.60 -63.63 -0.46
N SER A 313 -39.84 -64.94 -0.41
CA SER A 313 -39.36 -65.76 0.70
C SER A 313 -37.84 -65.83 0.69
N MET A 314 -37.24 -65.43 1.81
CA MET A 314 -35.80 -65.25 1.98
C MET A 314 -35.33 -66.05 3.20
N THR A 315 -34.21 -66.78 3.05
CA THR A 315 -33.51 -67.46 4.14
C THR A 315 -32.00 -67.30 3.94
N PRO A 316 -31.42 -66.16 4.37
CA PRO A 316 -29.97 -65.94 4.31
C PRO A 316 -29.20 -67.02 5.08
N THR A 317 -27.94 -67.25 4.73
CA THR A 317 -27.07 -68.18 5.47
C THR A 317 -26.55 -67.50 6.74
N SER A 318 -26.55 -68.23 7.86
CA SER A 318 -25.92 -67.75 9.10
C SER A 318 -24.47 -67.31 8.84
N GLY A 319 -24.13 -66.10 9.29
CA GLY A 319 -22.82 -65.48 9.06
C GLY A 319 -22.77 -64.52 7.86
N GLU A 320 -23.80 -64.44 7.02
CA GLU A 320 -23.86 -63.45 5.93
C GLU A 320 -23.84 -62.01 6.48
N VAL A 321 -22.98 -61.17 5.90
CA VAL A 321 -22.77 -59.79 6.34
C VAL A 321 -23.89 -58.90 5.82
N LEU A 322 -24.41 -58.04 6.70
CA LEU A 322 -25.34 -56.98 6.35
C LEU A 322 -24.57 -55.80 5.73
N HIS A 323 -25.02 -55.30 4.59
CA HIS A 323 -24.42 -54.13 3.93
C HIS A 323 -25.41 -52.97 3.86
N ARG A 324 -24.92 -51.74 3.94
CA ARG A 324 -25.70 -50.52 3.69
C ARG A 324 -25.12 -49.73 2.52
N ARG A 325 -25.89 -48.83 1.91
CA ARG A 325 -25.32 -47.86 0.96
C ARG A 325 -24.25 -47.02 1.66
N ALA A 326 -23.13 -46.76 0.99
CA ALA A 326 -22.01 -46.04 1.57
C ALA A 326 -22.45 -44.69 2.13
N TYR A 327 -23.30 -43.96 1.40
CA TYR A 327 -23.96 -42.76 1.90
C TYR A 327 -25.43 -43.00 2.23
N ASN A 328 -25.85 -42.42 3.35
CA ASN A 328 -27.24 -42.39 3.77
C ASN A 328 -27.76 -40.96 3.71
N ALA A 329 -28.77 -40.74 2.87
CA ALA A 329 -29.38 -39.42 2.68
C ALA A 329 -30.31 -38.99 3.82
N ASN A 330 -30.79 -39.93 4.64
CA ASN A 330 -31.72 -39.61 5.74
C ASN A 330 -30.99 -38.91 6.89
N ASP A 331 -29.76 -39.32 7.19
CA ASP A 331 -28.94 -38.79 8.29
C ASP A 331 -27.66 -38.06 7.84
N GLY A 332 -27.39 -38.05 6.53
CA GLY A 332 -26.21 -37.40 5.95
C GLY A 332 -24.90 -38.10 6.28
N THR A 333 -24.91 -39.40 6.58
CA THR A 333 -23.71 -40.16 6.96
C THR A 333 -23.05 -40.89 5.80
N LEU A 334 -21.72 -40.99 5.82
CA LEU A 334 -20.88 -41.66 4.84
C LEU A 334 -19.98 -42.71 5.52
N MET A 335 -20.03 -43.96 5.08
CA MET A 335 -19.09 -45.02 5.48
C MET A 335 -17.81 -44.97 4.66
N LEU A 336 -16.70 -45.29 5.30
CA LEU A 336 -15.38 -45.35 4.68
C LEU A 336 -14.66 -46.64 5.08
N ASP A 337 -13.82 -47.15 4.18
CA ASP A 337 -12.92 -48.28 4.45
C ASP A 337 -11.58 -47.83 5.08
N THR A 338 -11.39 -46.53 5.24
CA THR A 338 -10.17 -45.93 5.78
C THR A 338 -10.26 -45.76 7.29
N HIS A 339 -9.11 -45.87 7.96
CA HIS A 339 -9.06 -45.70 9.40
C HIS A 339 -9.28 -44.23 9.79
N LEU A 340 -10.32 -44.00 10.59
CA LEU A 340 -10.65 -42.67 11.09
C LEU A 340 -10.16 -42.46 12.51
N LEU A 341 -9.97 -41.20 12.89
CA LEU A 341 -9.61 -40.80 14.25
C LEU A 341 -10.63 -39.80 14.78
N ASN A 342 -11.23 -40.12 15.92
CA ASN A 342 -12.18 -39.24 16.59
C ASN A 342 -11.52 -37.88 16.89
N GLY A 343 -12.27 -36.80 16.67
CA GLY A 343 -11.80 -35.42 16.89
C GLY A 343 -10.83 -34.88 15.82
N ARG A 344 -10.51 -35.63 14.76
CA ARG A 344 -9.62 -35.19 13.66
C ARG A 344 -10.33 -34.95 12.33
N PHE A 345 -11.55 -34.44 12.37
CA PHE A 345 -12.39 -34.25 11.18
C PHE A 345 -12.54 -32.80 10.72
N SER A 346 -12.14 -31.81 11.53
CA SER A 346 -12.32 -30.38 11.22
C SER A 346 -11.57 -29.88 9.98
N LYS A 347 -10.55 -30.62 9.54
CA LYS A 347 -9.79 -30.34 8.29
C LYS A 347 -10.18 -31.29 7.15
N MET A 348 -11.22 -32.11 7.31
CA MET A 348 -11.66 -33.09 6.31
C MET A 348 -12.79 -32.53 5.45
N TYR A 349 -12.73 -32.82 4.15
CA TYR A 349 -13.74 -32.42 3.17
C TYR A 349 -14.00 -33.56 2.20
N VAL A 350 -15.24 -33.71 1.76
CA VAL A 350 -15.61 -34.67 0.72
C VAL A 350 -15.91 -33.90 -0.55
N SER A 351 -15.26 -34.21 -1.66
CA SER A 351 -15.63 -33.66 -2.96
C SER A 351 -16.24 -34.73 -3.84
N PHE A 352 -17.28 -34.35 -4.56
CA PHE A 352 -18.01 -35.25 -5.46
C PHE A 352 -17.45 -35.13 -6.88
N THR A 353 -17.40 -36.25 -7.58
CA THR A 353 -17.01 -36.32 -9.00
C THR A 353 -18.19 -36.73 -9.90
N SER A 354 -19.41 -36.57 -9.40
CA SER A 354 -20.64 -36.81 -10.16
C SER A 354 -20.91 -35.72 -11.19
N LEU A 355 -21.55 -36.07 -12.32
CA LEU A 355 -21.88 -35.13 -13.40
C LEU A 355 -22.61 -33.85 -12.94
N ASN A 356 -23.39 -33.94 -11.85
CA ASN A 356 -24.23 -32.83 -11.35
C ASN A 356 -23.60 -32.06 -10.18
N HIS A 357 -22.56 -32.60 -9.55
CA HIS A 357 -21.91 -32.01 -8.36
C HIS A 357 -20.37 -32.04 -8.44
N GLU A 358 -19.82 -32.16 -9.65
CA GLU A 358 -18.37 -32.25 -9.86
C GLU A 358 -17.66 -31.03 -9.25
N GLY A 359 -16.66 -31.28 -8.41
CA GLY A 359 -15.85 -30.24 -7.78
C GLY A 359 -16.53 -29.49 -6.63
N ARG A 360 -17.75 -29.89 -6.23
CA ARG A 360 -18.40 -29.36 -5.01
C ARG A 360 -17.89 -30.09 -3.78
N PHE A 361 -17.75 -29.37 -2.67
CA PHE A 361 -17.23 -29.90 -1.41
C PHE A 361 -18.33 -29.92 -0.33
N ALA A 362 -18.53 -31.07 0.31
CA ALA A 362 -19.20 -31.19 1.60
C ALA A 362 -18.19 -31.07 2.74
N SER A 363 -18.61 -30.37 3.80
CA SER A 363 -17.84 -30.27 5.04
C SER A 363 -18.17 -31.46 5.95
N VAL A 364 -17.18 -31.93 6.71
CA VAL A 364 -17.39 -33.01 7.69
C VAL A 364 -17.71 -32.40 9.05
N THR A 365 -18.87 -32.72 9.63
CA THR A 365 -19.33 -32.16 10.90
C THR A 365 -19.15 -33.10 12.09
N ALA A 366 -19.07 -34.41 11.85
CA ALA A 366 -18.78 -35.40 12.87
C ALA A 366 -18.03 -36.59 12.28
N CYS A 367 -17.35 -37.34 13.15
CA CYS A 367 -16.62 -38.55 12.82
C CYS A 367 -16.82 -39.57 13.95
N ASP A 368 -17.20 -40.78 13.58
CA ASP A 368 -17.29 -41.95 14.46
C ASP A 368 -16.28 -43.00 13.96
N ALA A 369 -15.13 -43.04 14.62
CA ALA A 369 -14.03 -43.95 14.30
C ALA A 369 -14.34 -45.42 14.62
N VAL A 370 -15.31 -45.72 15.49
CA VAL A 370 -15.68 -47.11 15.80
C VAL A 370 -16.48 -47.70 14.62
N LYS A 371 -17.30 -46.88 13.98
CA LYS A 371 -18.15 -47.26 12.86
C LYS A 371 -17.56 -46.92 11.49
N ASN A 372 -16.37 -46.31 11.46
CA ASN A 372 -15.74 -45.73 10.25
C ASN A 372 -16.71 -44.83 9.45
N MET A 373 -17.39 -43.94 10.16
CA MET A 373 -18.48 -43.13 9.61
C MET A 373 -18.20 -41.64 9.77
N LEU A 374 -18.48 -40.87 8.72
CA LEU A 374 -18.46 -39.40 8.74
C LEU A 374 -19.88 -38.85 8.60
N THR A 375 -20.18 -37.75 9.27
CA THR A 375 -21.39 -36.96 9.01
C THR A 375 -21.03 -35.79 8.12
N LEU A 376 -21.76 -35.64 7.02
CA LEU A 376 -21.54 -34.60 6.04
C LEU A 376 -22.55 -33.47 6.21
N SER A 377 -22.09 -32.24 6.00
CA SER A 377 -22.93 -31.07 5.85
C SER A 377 -22.66 -30.43 4.50
N PHE A 378 -23.73 -30.18 3.75
CA PHE A 378 -23.68 -29.59 2.43
C PHE A 378 -24.57 -28.35 2.40
N GLY A 379 -23.94 -27.18 2.31
CA GLY A 379 -24.58 -25.88 2.56
C GLY A 379 -24.97 -25.11 1.30
N ASP A 380 -25.25 -25.79 0.19
CA ASP A 380 -25.70 -25.10 -1.02
C ASP A 380 -27.19 -24.74 -0.91
N ASP A 381 -27.54 -23.54 -1.42
CA ASP A 381 -28.93 -23.10 -1.57
C ASP A 381 -29.70 -24.12 -2.44
N SER A 382 -30.55 -24.89 -1.77
CA SER A 382 -31.26 -26.00 -2.37
C SER A 382 -32.69 -26.00 -1.87
N TYR A 383 -33.62 -26.29 -2.78
CA TYR A 383 -35.03 -26.48 -2.47
C TYR A 383 -35.31 -27.74 -1.63
N ASN A 384 -34.30 -28.60 -1.41
CA ASN A 384 -34.36 -29.80 -0.58
C ASN A 384 -33.49 -29.63 0.69
N THR A 385 -33.98 -30.13 1.82
CA THR A 385 -33.29 -30.18 3.11
C THR A 385 -32.00 -31.00 3.09
N ASN A 386 -31.88 -32.01 2.22
CA ASN A 386 -30.61 -32.69 1.94
C ASN A 386 -30.36 -32.77 0.43
N PRO A 387 -29.57 -31.85 -0.15
CA PRO A 387 -29.32 -31.80 -1.60
C PRO A 387 -28.52 -33.02 -2.09
N LEU A 388 -27.75 -33.66 -1.20
CA LEU A 388 -26.91 -34.81 -1.54
C LEU A 388 -27.73 -36.08 -1.83
N SER A 389 -29.03 -36.10 -1.52
CA SER A 389 -29.92 -37.22 -1.89
C SER A 389 -29.99 -37.44 -3.40
N PHE A 390 -29.69 -36.42 -4.21
CA PHE A 390 -29.67 -36.49 -5.67
C PHE A 390 -28.29 -36.76 -6.25
N THR A 391 -27.25 -36.80 -5.40
CA THR A 391 -25.88 -37.04 -5.83
C THR A 391 -25.69 -38.52 -6.15
N LYS A 392 -25.10 -38.82 -7.30
CA LYS A 392 -24.79 -40.20 -7.72
C LYS A 392 -23.36 -40.30 -8.22
N GLY A 393 -22.65 -41.35 -7.82
CA GLY A 393 -21.32 -41.69 -8.33
C GLY A 393 -20.22 -41.47 -7.30
N GLN A 394 -19.03 -41.18 -7.80
CA GLN A 394 -17.82 -41.22 -6.98
C GLN A 394 -17.62 -39.97 -6.11
N TYR A 395 -16.92 -40.18 -5.00
CA TYR A 395 -16.46 -39.15 -4.08
C TYR A 395 -14.98 -39.31 -3.77
N GLN A 396 -14.38 -38.22 -3.31
CA GLN A 396 -12.99 -38.17 -2.88
C GLN A 396 -12.90 -37.47 -1.53
N LEU A 397 -12.18 -38.07 -0.60
CA LEU A 397 -11.96 -37.54 0.73
C LEU A 397 -10.62 -36.79 0.78
N PHE A 398 -10.66 -35.56 1.25
CA PHE A 398 -9.53 -34.66 1.32
C PHE A 398 -9.23 -34.24 2.76
N ILE A 399 -7.95 -34.10 3.08
CA ILE A 399 -7.47 -33.39 4.27
C ILE A 399 -6.83 -32.08 3.83
N GLU A 400 -7.29 -30.96 4.38
CA GLU A 400 -6.66 -29.66 4.19
C GLU A 400 -5.34 -29.60 4.96
N ARG A 401 -4.25 -29.42 4.22
CA ARG A 401 -2.86 -29.38 4.73
C ARG A 401 -2.31 -27.97 4.84
N PHE A 402 -2.89 -27.03 4.10
CA PHE A 402 -2.50 -25.64 4.12
C PHE A 402 -3.73 -24.77 3.86
N ASN A 403 -3.89 -23.70 4.66
CA ASN A 403 -4.94 -22.71 4.51
C ASN A 403 -4.36 -21.32 4.77
N GLY A 404 -3.99 -20.63 3.70
CA GLY A 404 -3.40 -19.31 3.75
C GLY A 404 -3.86 -18.46 2.58
N GLU A 405 -3.01 -17.51 2.21
CA GLU A 405 -3.17 -16.66 1.03
C GLU A 405 -1.85 -16.60 0.29
N ILE A 406 -1.91 -16.25 -0.99
CA ILE A 406 -0.73 -16.06 -1.83
C ILE A 406 -0.02 -14.79 -1.38
N GLU A 407 1.27 -14.91 -1.08
CA GLU A 407 2.12 -13.79 -0.61
C GLU A 407 3.16 -13.38 -1.65
N SER A 408 3.62 -14.30 -2.48
CA SER A 408 4.57 -14.02 -3.56
C SER A 408 4.18 -14.79 -4.82
N ILE A 409 4.32 -14.12 -5.95
CA ILE A 409 4.18 -14.69 -7.29
C ILE A 409 5.46 -14.38 -8.06
N GLU A 410 6.22 -15.41 -8.40
CA GLU A 410 7.46 -15.29 -9.16
C GLU A 410 7.30 -15.97 -10.52
N SER A 411 7.82 -15.36 -11.59
CA SER A 411 7.85 -15.98 -12.92
C SER A 411 9.29 -16.24 -13.32
N LYS A 412 9.64 -17.50 -13.53
CA LYS A 412 10.96 -17.94 -14.00
C LYS A 412 10.88 -18.66 -15.35
N LYS A 413 12.00 -18.76 -16.04
CA LYS A 413 12.14 -19.59 -17.24
C LYS A 413 13.16 -20.70 -16.95
N GLU A 414 12.73 -21.94 -17.08
CA GLU A 414 13.63 -23.11 -16.97
C GLU A 414 13.38 -24.03 -18.17
N ASN A 415 14.46 -24.54 -18.78
CA ASN A 415 14.40 -25.45 -19.93
C ASN A 415 13.49 -24.99 -21.09
N GLY A 416 13.41 -23.67 -21.33
CA GLY A 416 12.59 -23.08 -22.38
C GLY A 416 11.09 -22.97 -22.07
N GLN A 417 10.64 -23.43 -20.89
CA GLN A 417 9.27 -23.29 -20.41
C GLN A 417 9.17 -22.12 -19.43
N THR A 418 8.02 -21.44 -19.43
CA THR A 418 7.74 -20.40 -18.43
C THR A 418 7.07 -21.06 -17.23
N ILE A 419 7.62 -20.85 -16.05
CA ILE A 419 7.12 -21.39 -14.78
C ILE A 419 6.69 -20.22 -13.91
N VAL A 420 5.53 -20.35 -13.28
CA VAL A 420 5.04 -19.44 -12.26
C VAL A 420 5.07 -20.17 -10.93
N GLU A 421 5.78 -19.59 -9.97
CA GLU A 421 5.82 -20.06 -8.59
C GLU A 421 4.90 -19.19 -7.74
N ILE A 422 4.03 -19.84 -6.98
CA ILE A 422 3.18 -19.18 -5.97
C ILE A 422 3.61 -19.65 -4.59
N LYS A 423 3.82 -18.70 -3.68
CA LYS A 423 4.27 -18.94 -2.31
C LYS A 423 3.30 -18.30 -1.33
N GLY A 424 3.00 -18.97 -0.22
CA GLY A 424 2.11 -18.43 0.82
C GLY A 424 2.38 -19.02 2.20
N ARG A 425 2.00 -18.27 3.23
CA ARG A 425 2.04 -18.72 4.64
C ARG A 425 0.64 -18.85 5.23
N ASP A 426 0.50 -19.73 6.21
CA ASP A 426 -0.75 -19.96 6.93
C ASP A 426 -1.14 -18.69 7.72
N LYS A 427 -2.46 -18.47 7.87
CA LYS A 427 -3.06 -17.39 8.66
C LYS A 427 -2.47 -17.27 10.07
N PHE A 428 -2.11 -18.38 10.71
CA PHE A 428 -1.48 -18.33 12.04
C PHE A 428 -0.05 -17.77 12.00
N ASN A 429 0.73 -18.12 10.96
CA ASN A 429 2.07 -17.57 10.77
C ASN A 429 2.06 -16.05 10.54
N LYS A 430 0.97 -15.52 9.96
CA LYS A 430 0.77 -14.06 9.80
C LYS A 430 0.65 -13.33 11.14
N LEU A 431 0.16 -13.99 12.20
CA LEU A 431 0.09 -13.41 13.56
C LEU A 431 1.46 -13.34 14.23
N LEU A 432 2.33 -14.33 13.97
CA LEU A 432 3.66 -14.42 14.57
C LEU A 432 4.70 -13.54 13.85
N SER A 433 4.51 -13.31 12.55
CA SER A 433 5.35 -12.43 11.75
C SER A 433 4.45 -11.68 10.76
N PRO A 434 3.93 -10.49 11.14
CA PRO A 434 3.13 -9.69 10.22
C PRO A 434 3.90 -9.50 8.91
N ILE A 435 3.20 -9.69 7.81
CA ILE A 435 3.73 -9.40 6.48
C ILE A 435 4.02 -7.90 6.46
N VAL A 436 5.29 -7.54 6.42
CA VAL A 436 5.67 -6.21 5.95
C VAL A 436 5.44 -6.24 4.46
N ASN A 437 4.25 -5.81 4.06
CA ASN A 437 3.89 -5.67 2.66
C ASN A 437 4.81 -4.56 2.10
N LEU A 438 5.90 -4.93 1.42
CA LEU A 438 6.84 -3.98 0.82
C LEU A 438 6.21 -3.21 -0.35
N ASN A 439 4.96 -3.54 -0.71
CA ASN A 439 4.10 -2.82 -1.64
C ASN A 439 3.23 -1.77 -0.92
N THR A 440 3.69 -1.18 0.20
CA THR A 440 3.08 0.06 0.69
C THR A 440 3.13 1.09 -0.44
N LEU A 441 2.05 1.83 -0.65
CA LEU A 441 2.01 3.02 -1.50
C LEU A 441 3.14 3.99 -1.08
N PHE A 442 4.34 3.77 -1.60
CA PHE A 442 5.41 4.75 -1.66
C PHE A 442 5.08 5.83 -2.71
N SER A 443 3.97 5.67 -3.45
CA SER A 443 3.57 6.48 -4.61
C SER A 443 3.31 7.95 -4.33
N GLU A 444 3.26 8.35 -3.06
CA GLU A 444 3.09 9.74 -2.64
C GLU A 444 4.20 10.10 -1.65
N ASP A 445 5.46 10.14 -2.11
CA ASP A 445 6.54 10.77 -1.36
C ASP A 445 6.75 12.20 -1.87
N ILE A 446 7.14 13.09 -0.96
CA ILE A 446 7.33 14.51 -1.27
C ILE A 446 8.85 14.78 -1.28
N ILE A 447 9.30 15.48 -2.32
CA ILE A 447 10.66 16.05 -2.35
C ILE A 447 10.76 17.05 -1.21
N TYR A 448 11.51 16.68 -0.18
CA TYR A 448 11.72 17.49 1.02
C TYR A 448 12.62 18.69 0.74
N SER A 449 13.65 18.50 -0.09
CA SER A 449 14.62 19.53 -0.45
C SER A 449 15.40 19.18 -1.71
N SER A 450 15.70 20.19 -2.55
CA SER A 450 16.69 20.12 -3.65
C SER A 450 18.11 20.53 -3.21
N ASN A 451 18.30 20.90 -1.94
CA ASN A 451 19.55 21.39 -1.36
C ASN A 451 20.21 20.30 -0.50
N SER A 452 20.77 19.28 -1.14
CA SER A 452 21.49 18.22 -0.43
C SER A 452 22.91 18.65 -0.04
N PRO A 453 23.41 18.24 1.14
CA PRO A 453 24.81 18.43 1.52
C PRO A 453 25.81 17.62 0.68
N TYR A 454 25.34 16.73 -0.19
CA TYR A 454 26.15 15.92 -1.09
C TYR A 454 26.03 16.35 -2.56
N ASN A 455 25.49 17.55 -2.82
CA ASN A 455 25.54 18.12 -4.17
C ASN A 455 26.97 18.11 -4.71
N LYS A 456 27.12 17.86 -6.01
CA LYS A 456 28.45 17.83 -6.62
C LYS A 456 28.95 19.26 -6.78
N LEU A 457 30.03 19.56 -6.07
CA LEU A 457 30.72 20.84 -6.15
C LEU A 457 31.77 20.82 -7.27
N GLU A 458 31.86 21.91 -8.02
CA GLU A 458 32.94 22.19 -8.96
C GLU A 458 33.60 23.51 -8.59
N GLU A 459 34.91 23.58 -8.74
CA GLU A 459 35.67 24.81 -8.49
C GLU A 459 35.22 25.92 -9.45
N LEU A 460 35.01 27.11 -8.89
CA LEU A 460 34.54 28.29 -9.62
C LEU A 460 35.54 28.68 -10.70
N ASN A 461 36.82 28.77 -10.32
CA ASN A 461 37.94 28.94 -11.25
C ASN A 461 39.14 28.14 -10.75
N SER A 462 39.66 27.23 -11.57
CA SER A 462 40.69 26.30 -11.13
C SER A 462 41.99 27.01 -10.78
N GLY A 463 42.42 26.87 -9.53
CA GLY A 463 43.70 27.40 -9.04
C GLY A 463 43.61 28.79 -8.40
N ASP A 464 42.42 29.40 -8.35
CA ASP A 464 42.19 30.67 -7.64
C ASP A 464 41.84 30.40 -6.17
N THR A 465 42.46 31.17 -5.27
CA THR A 465 42.20 31.08 -3.83
C THR A 465 41.75 32.42 -3.28
N HIS A 466 40.85 32.37 -2.29
CA HIS A 466 40.18 33.54 -1.74
C HIS A 466 40.31 33.54 -0.21
N THR A 467 40.35 34.73 0.37
CA THR A 467 40.28 34.94 1.81
C THR A 467 39.03 35.74 2.12
N ILE A 468 38.18 35.21 2.99
CA ILE A 468 36.88 35.80 3.35
C ILE A 468 36.70 35.62 4.85
N ALA A 469 36.44 36.70 5.57
CA ALA A 469 36.12 36.62 6.99
C ALA A 469 34.63 36.33 7.21
N LEU A 470 34.29 35.77 8.38
CA LEU A 470 32.89 35.62 8.78
C LEU A 470 32.17 36.97 8.78
N GLY A 471 31.02 37.04 8.13
CA GLY A 471 30.19 38.23 7.99
C GLY A 471 30.50 39.09 6.76
N ASP A 472 31.57 38.82 6.03
CA ASP A 472 31.90 39.57 4.81
C ASP A 472 30.83 39.38 3.73
N THR A 473 30.54 40.43 2.97
CA THR A 473 29.46 40.43 1.96
C THR A 473 29.99 40.54 0.54
N GLN A 474 31.31 40.47 0.35
CA GLN A 474 31.95 40.76 -0.93
C GLN A 474 33.13 39.82 -1.19
N ILE A 475 33.25 39.36 -2.44
CA ILE A 475 34.36 38.54 -2.92
C ILE A 475 34.88 39.14 -4.21
N ASP A 476 36.17 39.45 -4.27
CA ASP A 476 36.82 39.93 -5.49
C ASP A 476 37.41 38.74 -6.26
N LEU A 477 36.96 38.55 -7.50
CA LEU A 477 37.47 37.54 -8.42
C LEU A 477 38.58 38.15 -9.28
N ASP A 478 39.73 37.47 -9.35
CA ASP A 478 40.87 37.82 -10.22
C ASP A 478 40.65 37.39 -11.67
N VAL A 479 39.44 37.60 -12.19
CA VAL A 479 39.09 37.28 -13.58
C VAL A 479 39.08 38.56 -14.42
N LEU A 480 40.01 38.64 -15.39
CA LEU A 480 40.15 39.74 -16.34
C LEU A 480 38.84 39.95 -17.12
N ILE A 481 38.32 41.19 -17.11
CA ILE A 481 37.03 41.62 -17.71
C ILE A 481 36.86 41.19 -19.19
N ALA A 482 37.96 40.91 -19.90
CA ALA A 482 37.96 40.51 -21.31
C ALA A 482 37.67 39.01 -21.58
N ASN A 483 37.65 38.15 -20.55
CA ASN A 483 37.46 36.70 -20.71
C ASN A 483 36.10 36.23 -20.14
N THR A 484 35.01 36.82 -20.63
CA THR A 484 33.66 36.56 -20.13
C THR A 484 33.18 35.11 -20.35
N SER A 485 33.81 34.36 -21.25
CA SER A 485 33.43 32.97 -21.60
C SER A 485 33.58 31.95 -20.46
N VAL A 486 34.40 32.18 -19.43
CA VAL A 486 34.61 31.19 -18.33
C VAL A 486 33.58 31.35 -17.20
N LEU A 487 33.02 32.56 -17.05
CA LEU A 487 32.02 32.89 -16.02
C LEU A 487 30.60 33.05 -16.57
N GLU A 488 30.43 33.30 -17.87
CA GLU A 488 29.14 33.39 -18.54
C GLU A 488 28.34 32.09 -18.36
N GLY A 489 27.20 32.20 -17.67
CA GLY A 489 26.32 31.07 -17.35
C GLY A 489 26.63 30.33 -16.06
N ARG A 490 27.77 30.58 -15.39
CA ARG A 490 28.13 29.92 -14.11
C ARG A 490 27.94 30.81 -12.88
N VAL A 491 27.96 32.14 -13.04
CA VAL A 491 27.94 33.10 -11.92
C VAL A 491 26.87 34.17 -12.15
N PHE A 492 25.79 34.12 -11.38
CA PHE A 492 24.66 35.06 -11.42
C PHE A 492 23.99 35.11 -10.04
N ALA A 493 23.08 36.07 -9.85
CA ALA A 493 22.36 36.19 -8.58
C ALA A 493 21.54 34.90 -8.29
N GLY A 494 21.62 34.40 -7.05
CA GLY A 494 21.02 33.13 -6.64
C GLY A 494 21.99 31.94 -6.64
N VAL A 495 23.18 32.07 -7.24
CA VAL A 495 24.21 31.01 -7.18
C VAL A 495 24.78 30.94 -5.78
N ARG A 496 24.91 29.71 -5.26
CA ARG A 496 25.48 29.41 -3.95
C ARG A 496 26.97 29.11 -4.05
N LEU A 497 27.73 29.68 -3.14
CA LEU A 497 29.17 29.52 -3.03
C LEU A 497 29.52 28.64 -1.84
N PHE A 498 30.47 27.75 -2.05
CA PHE A 498 30.99 26.82 -1.05
C PHE A 498 32.51 26.93 -1.00
N GLY A 499 33.09 26.75 0.17
CA GLY A 499 34.51 26.51 0.39
C GLY A 499 34.76 25.06 0.80
N PRO A 500 36.02 24.66 1.01
CA PRO A 500 36.35 23.33 1.50
C PRO A 500 35.75 23.05 2.89
N ASN A 501 35.52 24.11 3.68
CA ASN A 501 35.00 24.02 5.04
C ASN A 501 33.48 24.19 5.16
N GLY A 502 32.77 24.46 4.05
CA GLY A 502 31.30 24.58 4.07
C GLY A 502 30.75 25.69 3.17
N TYR A 503 29.46 25.96 3.32
CA TYR A 503 28.76 27.00 2.54
C TYR A 503 29.23 28.40 2.95
N VAL A 504 29.60 29.23 1.98
CA VAL A 504 30.11 30.59 2.19
C VAL A 504 28.96 31.58 2.14
N GLY A 505 28.17 31.61 1.06
CA GLY A 505 27.07 32.56 0.87
C GLY A 505 26.39 32.43 -0.50
N GLU A 506 25.30 33.16 -0.70
CA GLU A 506 24.58 33.24 -1.98
C GLU A 506 24.88 34.56 -2.65
N ILE A 507 25.14 34.54 -3.96
CA ILE A 507 25.38 35.74 -4.75
C ILE A 507 24.08 36.53 -4.84
N THR A 508 24.06 37.73 -4.27
CA THR A 508 22.92 38.65 -4.39
C THR A 508 23.07 39.58 -5.59
N ASN A 509 24.30 39.91 -5.99
CA ASN A 509 24.56 40.79 -7.13
C ASN A 509 25.99 40.60 -7.67
N LEU A 510 26.22 41.00 -8.92
CA LEU A 510 27.57 41.12 -9.49
C LEU A 510 27.87 42.59 -9.75
N SER A 511 29.01 43.07 -9.27
CA SER A 511 29.48 44.44 -9.49
C SER A 511 30.87 44.45 -10.10
N ASN A 512 31.24 45.58 -10.71
CA ASN A 512 32.62 45.80 -11.12
C ASN A 512 33.46 46.22 -9.90
N HIS A 513 34.64 45.63 -9.75
CA HIS A 513 35.60 46.08 -8.76
C HIS A 513 36.15 47.46 -9.15
N THR A 514 36.57 48.27 -8.18
CA THR A 514 37.12 49.62 -8.45
C THR A 514 38.45 49.61 -9.22
N SER A 515 39.14 48.46 -9.28
CA SER A 515 40.24 48.23 -10.23
C SER A 515 39.70 47.61 -11.52
N SER A 516 39.99 48.24 -12.66
CA SER A 516 39.43 47.98 -14.00
C SER A 516 39.70 46.60 -14.62
N THR A 517 40.10 45.60 -13.83
CA THR A 517 40.45 44.26 -14.28
C THR A 517 39.78 43.15 -13.45
N LYS A 518 39.00 43.47 -12.40
CA LYS A 518 38.39 42.47 -11.50
C LYS A 518 36.87 42.57 -11.45
N ARG A 519 36.20 41.44 -11.21
CA ARG A 519 34.75 41.35 -10.93
C ARG A 519 34.55 41.13 -9.43
N ARG A 520 33.51 41.73 -8.85
CA ARG A 520 33.15 41.56 -7.44
C ARG A 520 31.80 40.86 -7.33
N LEU A 521 31.77 39.75 -6.60
CA LEU A 521 30.54 39.10 -6.16
C LEU A 521 30.06 39.78 -4.89
N ILE A 522 28.81 40.26 -4.91
CA ILE A 522 28.12 40.68 -3.69
C ILE A 522 27.33 39.47 -3.22
N ILE A 523 27.62 39.02 -2.00
CA ILE A 523 27.04 37.82 -1.40
C ILE A 523 26.27 38.17 -0.14
N THR A 524 25.39 37.28 0.29
CA THR A 524 24.89 37.25 1.67
C THR A 524 26.07 37.21 2.65
N PRO A 525 25.95 37.77 3.87
CA PRO A 525 27.03 37.73 4.86
C PRO A 525 27.64 36.33 5.00
N ALA A 526 28.95 36.24 4.81
CA ALA A 526 29.66 34.98 4.72
C ALA A 526 29.52 34.21 6.04
N ILE A 527 29.06 32.97 5.97
CA ILE A 527 28.84 32.15 7.18
C ILE A 527 29.96 31.14 7.43
N THR A 528 30.89 31.01 6.48
CA THR A 528 32.12 30.23 6.60
C THR A 528 33.28 31.10 6.18
N GLU A 529 34.35 31.14 6.99
CA GLU A 529 35.59 31.81 6.62
C GLU A 529 36.35 31.00 5.56
N LEU A 530 37.05 31.70 4.68
CA LEU A 530 38.04 31.12 3.77
C LEU A 530 39.41 31.70 4.09
N ASN A 531 40.43 30.86 4.12
CA ASN A 531 41.81 31.26 4.39
C ASN A 531 42.73 30.83 3.24
N SER A 532 42.75 31.60 2.15
CA SER A 532 43.46 31.24 0.91
C SER A 532 42.97 29.89 0.35
N GLU A 533 41.65 29.74 0.26
CA GLU A 533 41.00 28.50 -0.18
C GLU A 533 40.20 28.70 -1.48
N ALA A 534 39.99 27.61 -2.20
CA ALA A 534 39.21 27.63 -3.44
C ALA A 534 37.71 27.82 -3.16
N LEU A 535 37.03 28.46 -4.11
CA LEU A 535 35.57 28.61 -4.12
C LEU A 535 34.95 27.58 -5.06
N TYR A 536 33.79 27.05 -4.66
CA TYR A 536 33.06 26.02 -5.38
C TYR A 536 31.60 26.44 -5.61
N ILE A 537 31.01 25.90 -6.67
CA ILE A 537 29.58 26.04 -7.02
C ILE A 537 28.95 24.67 -7.22
N ASP A 538 27.64 24.57 -6.96
CA ASP A 538 26.87 23.35 -7.22
C ASP A 538 26.68 23.10 -8.72
N THR A 539 27.08 21.92 -9.19
CA THR A 539 26.91 21.48 -10.61
C THR A 539 25.90 20.35 -10.79
N GLU A 540 25.62 19.60 -9.72
CA GLU A 540 24.68 18.49 -9.74
C GLU A 540 23.89 18.46 -8.41
N LYS A 541 22.56 18.50 -8.53
CA LYS A 541 21.64 18.51 -7.38
C LYS A 541 21.19 17.11 -7.02
N ASN A 542 21.28 16.78 -5.74
CA ASN A 542 20.63 15.61 -5.16
C ASN A 542 19.36 16.05 -4.43
N TYR A 543 18.29 15.26 -4.59
CA TYR A 543 16.99 15.52 -3.98
C TYR A 543 16.83 14.65 -2.74
N VAL A 544 16.40 15.26 -1.64
CA VAL A 544 16.10 14.57 -0.37
C VAL A 544 14.60 14.29 -0.33
N LEU A 545 14.23 13.06 0.02
CA LEU A 545 12.83 12.64 0.05
C LEU A 545 12.35 12.49 1.50
N THR A 546 11.12 12.91 1.78
CA THR A 546 10.58 12.98 3.15
C THR A 546 10.47 11.59 3.79
N LYS A 547 9.94 10.60 3.06
CA LYS A 547 9.84 9.23 3.58
C LYS A 547 11.19 8.52 3.60
N ALA A 548 12.15 8.94 2.75
CA ALA A 548 13.52 8.44 2.82
C ALA A 548 14.23 8.85 4.12
N LEU A 549 13.99 10.05 4.65
CA LEU A 549 14.54 10.49 5.95
C LEU A 549 14.07 9.62 7.13
N GLY A 550 12.87 9.05 7.05
CA GLY A 550 12.35 8.08 8.03
C GLY A 550 12.77 6.62 7.75
N SER A 551 13.47 6.37 6.65
CA SER A 551 13.88 5.04 6.21
C SER A 551 15.16 4.58 6.90
N ASN A 552 15.27 3.27 7.16
CA ASN A 552 16.48 2.70 7.73
C ASN A 552 17.02 1.62 6.78
N ALA A 553 18.14 1.91 6.12
CA ALA A 553 18.77 1.02 5.15
C ALA A 553 19.21 -0.34 5.73
N LEU A 554 19.42 -0.42 7.05
CA LEU A 554 19.76 -1.66 7.76
C LEU A 554 18.54 -2.46 8.19
N ALA A 555 17.33 -1.90 8.08
CA ALA A 555 16.08 -2.52 8.46
C ALA A 555 15.28 -2.93 7.22
N THR A 556 15.88 -3.79 6.40
CA THR A 556 15.33 -4.27 5.11
C THR A 556 13.93 -4.90 5.23
N ASN A 557 13.57 -5.41 6.40
CA ASN A 557 12.30 -6.05 6.71
C ASN A 557 11.29 -5.11 7.42
N LYS A 558 11.40 -3.78 7.30
CA LYS A 558 10.45 -2.82 7.90
C LYS A 558 9.69 -2.03 6.82
N PRO A 559 8.48 -1.52 7.12
CA PRO A 559 7.72 -0.65 6.20
C PRO A 559 8.49 0.60 5.76
N SER A 560 9.49 0.99 6.54
CA SER A 560 10.42 2.09 6.27
C SER A 560 11.60 1.67 5.37
N SER A 561 11.51 0.57 4.61
CA SER A 561 12.56 0.09 3.72
C SER A 561 12.28 0.54 2.29
N LEU A 562 13.22 1.25 1.65
CA LEU A 562 13.08 1.72 0.26
C LEU A 562 13.35 0.62 -0.79
N THR A 563 13.68 -0.61 -0.37
CA THR A 563 14.03 -1.72 -1.28
C THR A 563 12.92 -2.06 -2.29
N GLY A 564 11.64 -1.92 -1.91
CA GLY A 564 10.50 -2.18 -2.79
C GLY A 564 10.22 -1.08 -3.84
N ALA A 565 10.82 0.10 -3.68
CA ALA A 565 10.68 1.22 -4.61
C ALA A 565 11.78 1.28 -5.69
N ALA A 566 12.80 0.42 -5.58
CA ALA A 566 13.87 0.34 -6.57
C ALA A 566 13.31 0.04 -7.97
N ASN A 567 13.82 0.74 -8.99
CA ASN A 567 13.47 0.59 -10.41
C ASN A 567 12.04 1.04 -10.80
N ARG A 568 11.27 1.72 -9.93
CA ARG A 568 9.89 2.14 -10.25
C ARG A 568 9.72 3.62 -10.66
N GLY A 569 10.79 4.42 -10.60
CA GLY A 569 10.79 5.84 -11.00
C GLY A 569 9.89 6.74 -10.13
N PHE A 570 9.92 8.06 -10.38
CA PHE A 570 9.04 9.07 -9.78
C PHE A 570 8.06 9.62 -10.81
N VAL A 571 6.79 9.78 -10.41
CA VAL A 571 5.75 10.45 -11.20
C VAL A 571 5.28 11.68 -10.45
N PHE A 572 5.34 12.85 -11.08
CA PHE A 572 4.61 14.01 -10.58
C PHE A 572 3.13 13.82 -10.92
N THR A 573 2.27 13.71 -9.90
CA THR A 573 0.82 13.63 -10.07
C THR A 573 0.17 15.02 -10.17
N ALA A 574 0.91 16.08 -9.81
CA ALA A 574 0.54 17.49 -9.92
C ALA A 574 1.79 18.38 -9.83
N GLY A 575 1.64 19.67 -10.15
CA GLY A 575 2.67 20.69 -9.99
C GLY A 575 3.04 21.37 -11.33
N ASN A 576 3.31 22.67 -11.28
CA ASN A 576 3.76 23.45 -12.42
C ASN A 576 5.24 23.75 -12.28
N LYS A 577 5.98 23.70 -13.39
CA LYS A 577 7.37 24.18 -13.38
C LYS A 577 7.36 25.70 -13.23
N ILE A 578 8.21 26.25 -12.36
CA ILE A 578 8.34 27.71 -12.25
C ILE A 578 9.20 28.22 -13.41
N LYS A 579 8.62 29.14 -14.20
CA LYS A 579 9.22 29.77 -15.36
C LYS A 579 10.14 30.91 -14.92
N SER A 580 11.36 30.93 -15.46
CA SER A 580 12.29 32.06 -15.40
C SER A 580 12.61 32.49 -16.82
N ILE A 581 12.42 33.78 -17.11
CA ILE A 581 12.56 34.33 -18.47
C ILE A 581 13.50 35.52 -18.43
N ARG A 582 14.53 35.51 -19.28
CA ARG A 582 15.41 36.66 -19.47
C ARG A 582 14.97 37.44 -20.71
N LYS A 583 14.71 38.74 -20.57
CA LYS A 583 14.47 39.64 -21.72
C LYS A 583 15.17 40.98 -21.48
N SER A 584 15.65 41.59 -22.57
CA SER A 584 16.14 42.96 -22.53
C SER A 584 14.98 43.91 -22.25
N ALA A 585 15.04 44.61 -21.13
CA ALA A 585 14.02 45.50 -20.61
C ALA A 585 14.53 46.94 -20.60
N THR A 586 13.73 47.84 -21.18
CA THR A 586 13.97 49.29 -21.20
C THR A 586 13.06 49.95 -20.17
N THR A 587 13.66 50.69 -19.26
CA THR A 587 12.98 51.41 -18.19
C THR A 587 13.09 52.91 -18.39
N THR A 588 12.12 53.65 -17.86
CA THR A 588 12.16 55.12 -17.76
C THR A 588 12.11 55.51 -16.28
N SER A 589 12.99 56.40 -15.84
CA SER A 589 13.06 56.92 -14.48
C SER A 589 11.71 57.48 -14.03
N SER A 590 11.34 57.16 -12.80
CA SER A 590 10.06 57.53 -12.16
C SER A 590 8.82 56.99 -12.88
N ASN A 591 8.97 56.03 -13.79
CA ASN A 591 7.87 55.37 -14.49
C ASN A 591 7.75 53.90 -14.07
N THR A 592 6.52 53.39 -14.04
CA THR A 592 6.20 51.98 -13.80
C THR A 592 6.08 51.17 -15.08
N THR A 593 6.06 51.80 -16.26
CA THR A 593 6.05 51.09 -17.55
C THR A 593 7.46 50.65 -17.96
N VAL A 594 7.57 49.39 -18.35
CA VAL A 594 8.80 48.75 -18.85
C VAL A 594 8.53 48.19 -20.25
N THR A 595 9.47 48.43 -21.16
CA THR A 595 9.38 47.95 -22.56
C THR A 595 10.33 46.78 -22.79
N VAL A 596 9.84 45.70 -23.39
CA VAL A 596 10.60 44.50 -23.80
C VAL A 596 10.37 44.20 -25.28
N ALA A 597 11.18 43.30 -25.86
CA ALA A 597 11.03 42.90 -27.26
C ALA A 597 9.69 42.18 -27.55
N ASP A 598 9.22 41.36 -26.61
CA ASP A 598 7.88 40.78 -26.62
C ASP A 598 7.43 40.44 -25.19
N THR A 599 6.12 40.45 -24.93
CA THR A 599 5.50 40.09 -23.64
C THR A 599 4.83 38.72 -23.65
N SER A 600 4.93 37.95 -24.75
CA SER A 600 4.19 36.70 -24.95
C SER A 600 4.44 35.64 -23.88
N ASP A 601 5.62 35.68 -23.27
CA ASP A 601 6.04 34.76 -22.22
C ASP A 601 5.83 35.29 -20.80
N LEU A 602 5.49 36.57 -20.62
CA LEU A 602 5.36 37.24 -19.33
C LEU A 602 3.95 37.06 -18.76
N LEU A 603 3.83 37.06 -17.43
CA LEU A 603 2.56 36.96 -16.72
C LEU A 603 2.46 38.03 -15.63
N VAL A 604 1.25 38.50 -15.36
CA VAL A 604 0.96 39.35 -14.19
C VAL A 604 1.32 38.58 -12.91
N GLY A 605 2.01 39.24 -11.99
CA GLY A 605 2.51 38.66 -10.75
C GLY A 605 3.96 38.18 -10.81
N MET A 606 4.58 38.08 -11.99
CA MET A 606 6.02 37.76 -12.08
C MET A 606 6.87 38.83 -11.39
N GLU A 607 7.79 38.40 -10.53
CA GLU A 607 8.80 39.27 -9.92
C GLU A 607 9.87 39.62 -10.96
N VAL A 608 10.24 40.89 -11.04
CA VAL A 608 11.32 41.37 -11.91
C VAL A 608 12.63 41.40 -11.11
N LYS A 609 13.53 40.50 -11.47
CA LYS A 609 14.88 40.35 -10.90
C LYS A 609 15.94 40.78 -11.89
N GLU A 610 17.16 40.93 -11.39
CA GLU A 610 18.39 41.20 -12.16
C GLU A 610 18.41 42.53 -12.95
N HIS A 611 17.43 43.41 -12.77
CA HIS A 611 17.46 44.75 -13.36
C HIS A 611 17.86 45.81 -12.34
N THR A 612 19.07 46.36 -12.47
CA THR A 612 19.73 47.28 -11.51
C THR A 612 18.91 48.52 -11.13
N PHE A 613 17.97 48.93 -12.00
CA PHE A 613 17.18 50.16 -11.81
C PHE A 613 15.68 49.90 -11.59
N ILE A 614 15.29 48.64 -11.40
CA ILE A 614 13.95 48.29 -10.92
C ILE A 614 14.08 47.93 -9.44
N PRO A 615 13.28 48.51 -8.54
CA PRO A 615 13.36 48.19 -7.11
C PRO A 615 13.19 46.68 -6.85
N ILE A 616 13.97 46.15 -5.91
CA ILE A 616 13.88 44.74 -5.49
C ILE A 616 12.44 44.45 -5.01
N GLY A 617 11.91 43.30 -5.43
CA GLY A 617 10.54 42.89 -5.12
C GLY A 617 9.46 43.53 -6.01
N ALA A 618 9.83 44.28 -7.05
CA ALA A 618 8.85 44.77 -8.01
C ALA A 618 8.25 43.61 -8.83
N THR A 619 6.93 43.58 -8.97
CA THR A 619 6.19 42.56 -9.73
C THR A 619 5.46 43.17 -10.91
N ILE A 620 5.23 42.40 -11.98
CA ILE A 620 4.36 42.79 -13.10
C ILE A 620 2.93 42.95 -12.56
N VAL A 621 2.35 44.13 -12.74
CA VAL A 621 0.97 44.48 -12.34
C VAL A 621 0.00 44.29 -13.50
N SER A 622 0.41 44.64 -14.72
CA SER A 622 -0.38 44.48 -15.95
C SER A 622 0.53 44.32 -17.16
N ILE A 623 0.05 43.58 -18.17
CA ILE A 623 0.67 43.54 -19.50
C ILE A 623 -0.15 44.48 -20.39
N ASP A 624 0.47 45.56 -20.83
CA ASP A 624 -0.22 46.69 -21.45
C ASP A 624 -0.25 46.56 -22.98
N SER A 625 0.73 45.83 -23.56
CA SER A 625 0.78 45.48 -24.98
C SER A 625 1.73 44.29 -25.23
N ASP A 626 1.90 43.90 -26.50
CA ASP A 626 2.87 42.90 -26.94
C ASP A 626 4.33 43.27 -26.61
N THR A 627 4.63 44.53 -26.24
CA THR A 627 6.00 44.99 -25.94
C THR A 627 6.12 45.77 -24.64
N THR A 628 5.03 46.00 -23.90
CA THR A 628 5.06 46.83 -22.68
C THR A 628 4.26 46.22 -21.54
N PHE A 629 4.73 46.39 -20.32
CA PHE A 629 4.04 46.00 -19.10
C PHE A 629 4.32 46.99 -17.97
N THR A 630 3.47 46.99 -16.95
CA THR A 630 3.58 47.86 -15.77
C THR A 630 4.09 47.07 -14.56
N ILE A 631 5.00 47.62 -13.78
CA ILE A 631 5.55 47.05 -12.54
C ILE A 631 5.05 47.76 -11.28
N SER A 632 5.09 47.08 -10.13
CA SER A 632 4.54 47.57 -8.86
C SER A 632 5.32 48.71 -8.22
N SER A 633 6.55 48.99 -8.70
CA SER A 633 7.42 50.04 -8.18
C SER A 633 8.09 50.78 -9.34
N ALA A 634 8.10 52.11 -9.30
CA ALA A 634 8.69 52.90 -10.39
C ALA A 634 10.20 52.64 -10.53
N ALA A 635 10.67 52.53 -11.77
CA ALA A 635 12.09 52.40 -12.07
C ALA A 635 12.84 53.68 -11.68
N THR A 636 14.09 53.56 -11.23
CA THR A 636 14.86 54.70 -10.70
C THR A 636 15.62 55.47 -11.78
N PHE A 637 15.92 54.84 -12.93
CA PHE A 637 16.72 55.45 -14.02
C PHE A 637 16.21 55.04 -15.41
N ASN A 638 16.64 55.79 -16.44
CA ASN A 638 16.43 55.43 -17.84
C ASN A 638 17.55 54.47 -18.28
N PHE A 639 17.24 53.19 -18.53
CA PHE A 639 18.25 52.23 -18.96
C PHE A 639 17.65 51.03 -19.69
N THR A 640 18.42 50.43 -20.59
CA THR A 640 18.09 49.16 -21.25
C THR A 640 19.10 48.11 -20.83
N THR A 641 18.64 47.07 -20.15
CA THR A 641 19.46 45.91 -19.77
C THR A 641 18.59 44.68 -19.60
N ASP A 642 19.20 43.51 -19.46
CA ASP A 642 18.45 42.28 -19.26
C ASP A 642 17.78 42.29 -17.89
N ALA A 643 16.50 41.95 -17.87
CA ALA A 643 15.72 41.65 -16.68
C ALA A 643 15.33 40.17 -16.70
N VAL A 644 15.28 39.57 -15.51
CA VAL A 644 14.78 38.20 -15.31
C VAL A 644 13.42 38.26 -14.66
N PHE A 645 12.43 37.65 -15.29
CA PHE A 645 11.06 37.56 -14.81
C PHE A 645 10.85 36.19 -14.18
N PHE A 646 10.51 36.16 -12.90
CA PHE A 646 10.44 34.94 -12.09
C PHE A 646 9.03 34.77 -11.50
N GLY A 647 8.54 33.53 -11.44
CA GLY A 647 7.30 33.19 -10.72
C GLY A 647 6.07 32.92 -11.61
N GLY A 648 6.23 32.86 -12.93
CA GLY A 648 5.18 32.32 -13.78
C GLY A 648 5.12 30.80 -13.73
N GLU A 649 3.94 30.22 -13.98
CA GLU A 649 3.77 28.78 -14.15
C GLU A 649 4.05 28.40 -15.62
N ASP A 650 4.84 27.35 -15.85
CA ASP A 650 5.08 26.70 -17.15
C ASP A 650 4.23 25.41 -17.26
N THR A 651 4.50 24.55 -18.23
CA THR A 651 3.82 23.25 -18.41
C THR A 651 3.75 22.43 -17.12
N SER A 652 2.66 21.68 -16.98
CA SER A 652 2.46 20.72 -15.90
C SER A 652 3.63 19.74 -15.85
N LEU A 653 4.20 19.51 -14.66
CA LEU A 653 5.23 18.49 -14.42
C LEU A 653 4.71 17.06 -14.67
N ILE A 654 3.40 16.88 -14.82
CA ILE A 654 2.78 15.60 -15.19
C ILE A 654 3.18 15.27 -16.63
N GLY A 655 4.00 14.23 -16.81
CA GLY A 655 4.39 13.72 -18.14
C GLY A 655 5.55 14.44 -18.83
N THR A 656 6.32 15.29 -18.12
CA THR A 656 7.47 16.02 -18.69
C THR A 656 8.75 15.21 -18.81
N SER A 657 8.74 13.95 -18.37
CA SER A 657 9.90 13.08 -18.50
C SER A 657 10.07 12.63 -19.96
N GLN A 658 11.28 12.78 -20.51
CA GLN A 658 11.64 12.21 -21.83
C GLN A 658 11.98 10.70 -21.75
N ASN A 659 11.67 10.05 -20.63
CA ASN A 659 12.00 8.65 -20.39
C ASN A 659 11.16 7.71 -21.26
N THR A 660 11.81 6.76 -21.93
CA THR A 660 11.21 5.78 -22.84
C THR A 660 11.09 4.38 -22.24
N ASN A 661 11.46 4.20 -20.97
CA ASN A 661 11.39 2.90 -20.29
C ASN A 661 9.94 2.52 -19.95
N GLU A 662 9.50 1.33 -20.40
CA GLU A 662 8.15 0.79 -20.17
C GLU A 662 7.79 0.62 -18.67
N GLY A 663 8.79 0.53 -17.79
CA GLY A 663 8.62 0.44 -16.33
C GLY A 663 8.57 1.78 -15.59
N ALA A 664 8.82 2.90 -16.27
CA ALA A 664 8.88 4.23 -15.65
C ALA A 664 7.74 5.13 -16.17
N VAL A 665 6.90 5.61 -15.26
CA VAL A 665 5.77 6.51 -15.58
C VAL A 665 6.20 8.00 -15.51
N GLY A 666 7.49 8.29 -15.23
CA GLY A 666 8.04 9.63 -15.07
C GLY A 666 9.58 9.68 -15.03
N TYR A 667 10.18 10.41 -14.08
CA TYR A 667 11.64 10.54 -13.95
C TYR A 667 12.26 9.26 -13.39
N ALA A 668 13.37 8.78 -13.96
CA ALA A 668 14.12 7.67 -13.38
C ALA A 668 14.91 8.12 -12.13
N ILE A 669 14.95 7.23 -11.14
CA ILE A 669 15.88 7.33 -10.00
C ILE A 669 17.19 6.75 -10.50
N ASN A 670 18.27 7.52 -10.44
CA ASN A 670 19.58 7.00 -10.81
C ASN A 670 20.24 6.23 -9.67
N SER A 671 20.76 5.06 -10.00
CA SER A 671 21.39 4.09 -9.13
C SER A 671 20.51 3.73 -7.92
N PRO A 672 19.27 3.22 -8.12
CA PRO A 672 18.38 2.83 -7.04
C PRO A 672 18.96 1.69 -6.19
N SER A 673 19.85 0.89 -6.77
CA SER A 673 20.66 -0.10 -6.03
C SER A 673 21.62 0.57 -5.03
N SER A 674 22.10 1.78 -5.29
CA SER A 674 22.97 2.54 -4.38
C SER A 674 22.22 3.19 -3.21
N ILE A 675 20.87 3.22 -3.24
CA ILE A 675 20.07 3.56 -2.05
C ILE A 675 20.33 2.54 -0.92
N SER A 676 20.77 1.32 -1.27
CA SER A 676 21.17 0.30 -0.29
C SER A 676 22.57 0.51 0.32
N ASN A 677 23.43 1.33 -0.29
CA ASN A 677 24.82 1.51 0.11
C ASN A 677 25.15 3.02 0.23
N ASP A 678 25.16 3.51 1.47
CA ASP A 678 25.70 4.80 1.95
C ASP A 678 25.01 6.13 1.59
N PHE A 679 23.99 6.16 0.71
CA PHE A 679 23.24 7.40 0.38
C PHE A 679 21.72 7.31 0.63
N ALA A 680 21.32 6.70 1.75
CA ALA A 680 19.93 6.30 2.05
C ALA A 680 18.85 7.42 2.03
N PHE A 681 19.24 8.69 2.00
CA PHE A 681 18.32 9.82 2.17
C PHE A 681 18.14 10.69 0.92
N GLN A 682 18.88 10.38 -0.16
CA GLN A 682 18.94 11.25 -1.33
C GLN A 682 18.96 10.48 -2.63
N THR A 683 18.45 11.10 -3.69
CA THR A 683 18.44 10.53 -5.02
C THR A 683 18.80 11.56 -6.07
N LEU A 684 19.39 11.08 -7.16
CA LEU A 684 19.56 11.83 -8.39
C LEU A 684 18.40 11.49 -9.34
N LEU A 685 17.76 12.51 -9.90
CA LEU A 685 16.72 12.34 -10.92
C LEU A 685 17.36 12.46 -12.32
N LYS A 686 17.76 11.34 -12.92
CA LYS A 686 18.26 11.24 -14.30
C LYS A 686 17.95 9.88 -14.91
N ASP A 687 17.97 9.82 -16.24
CA ASP A 687 17.91 8.57 -16.99
C ASP A 687 19.16 7.70 -16.72
N GLU A 688 18.96 6.42 -16.43
CA GLU A 688 20.03 5.43 -16.21
C GLU A 688 20.62 4.91 -17.52
N HIS A 689 19.95 5.15 -18.66
CA HIS A 689 20.22 4.47 -19.92
C HIS A 689 20.41 5.40 -21.12
N GLY A 690 20.39 6.72 -20.94
CA GLY A 690 20.45 7.69 -22.04
C GLY A 690 21.34 8.91 -21.79
N SER A 691 21.73 9.57 -22.87
CA SER A 691 22.47 10.85 -22.88
C SER A 691 21.61 12.06 -22.48
N ALA A 692 20.40 11.86 -21.94
CA ALA A 692 19.46 12.92 -21.61
C ALA A 692 19.93 13.76 -20.40
N GLY A 693 19.57 15.05 -20.42
CA GLY A 693 20.01 16.06 -19.45
C GLY A 693 19.58 15.76 -18.00
N LYS A 694 20.45 16.13 -17.05
CA LYS A 694 20.22 16.01 -15.61
C LYS A 694 19.09 16.94 -15.15
N SER A 695 18.28 16.53 -14.17
CA SER A 695 17.25 17.40 -13.57
C SER A 695 17.89 18.53 -12.75
N SER A 696 17.65 19.79 -13.11
CA SER A 696 18.26 20.98 -12.48
C SER A 696 17.28 21.91 -11.76
N PHE A 697 15.99 21.57 -11.72
CA PHE A 697 14.96 22.43 -11.16
C PHE A 697 15.03 22.50 -9.64
N ASP A 698 14.70 23.67 -9.09
CA ASP A 698 14.41 23.82 -7.67
C ASP A 698 12.93 23.55 -7.41
N THR A 699 12.66 22.79 -6.36
CA THR A 699 11.31 22.66 -5.82
C THR A 699 11.10 23.77 -4.80
N VAL A 700 9.89 24.33 -4.74
CA VAL A 700 9.52 25.14 -3.57
C VAL A 700 9.61 24.21 -2.36
N ASN A 701 10.54 24.48 -1.43
CA ASN A 701 10.57 23.78 -0.14
C ASN A 701 9.15 23.87 0.43
N THR A 702 8.58 22.72 0.74
CA THR A 702 7.13 22.54 0.96
C THR A 702 6.49 23.63 1.82
N LEU A 703 5.21 23.93 1.58
CA LEU A 703 4.39 24.59 2.58
C LEU A 703 4.37 23.69 3.82
N ILE A 704 4.65 24.25 4.99
CA ILE A 704 4.65 23.52 6.26
C ILE A 704 3.25 22.93 6.47
N ASP A 705 3.15 21.60 6.64
CA ASP A 705 1.92 21.01 7.17
C ASP A 705 1.67 21.58 8.57
N PHE A 706 0.50 22.17 8.77
CA PHE A 706 0.06 22.73 10.04
C PHE A 706 -1.23 22.04 10.48
N GLU A 707 -1.35 21.80 11.79
CA GLU A 707 -2.62 21.45 12.40
C GLU A 707 -3.29 22.74 12.87
N ILE A 708 -4.59 22.89 12.60
CA ILE A 708 -5.35 24.00 13.14
C ILE A 708 -5.64 23.69 14.61
N VAL A 709 -4.92 24.37 15.50
CA VAL A 709 -5.03 24.21 16.96
C VAL A 709 -6.36 24.76 17.45
N SER A 710 -6.75 25.92 16.92
CA SER A 710 -8.02 26.53 17.25
C SER A 710 -8.48 27.46 16.13
N THR A 711 -9.80 27.64 16.04
CA THR A 711 -10.39 28.73 15.27
C THR A 711 -11.30 29.51 16.20
N ALA A 712 -11.03 30.80 16.34
CA ALA A 712 -11.82 31.71 17.17
C ALA A 712 -12.28 32.87 16.32
N LYS A 713 -13.57 33.22 16.42
CA LYS A 713 -14.11 34.38 15.73
C LYS A 713 -14.26 35.51 16.74
N LYS A 714 -13.46 36.56 16.60
CA LYS A 714 -13.53 37.76 17.42
C LYS A 714 -13.69 38.97 16.51
N ASP A 715 -14.71 39.77 16.75
CA ASP A 715 -14.95 41.05 16.07
C ASP A 715 -14.94 40.96 14.52
N ASN A 716 -15.65 39.97 13.97
CA ASN A 716 -15.73 39.66 12.52
C ASN A 716 -14.41 39.22 11.85
N ILE A 717 -13.34 39.02 12.61
CA ILE A 717 -12.09 38.43 12.14
C ILE A 717 -12.04 36.97 12.62
N THR A 718 -11.74 36.05 11.71
CA THR A 718 -11.47 34.66 12.06
C THR A 718 -9.99 34.55 12.39
N GLU A 719 -9.68 34.35 13.66
CA GLU A 719 -8.36 34.03 14.15
C GLU A 719 -8.18 32.51 14.07
N ILE A 720 -7.14 32.07 13.36
CA ILE A 720 -6.81 30.66 13.17
C ILE A 720 -5.45 30.44 13.83
N GLU A 721 -5.40 29.66 14.91
CA GLU A 721 -4.15 29.25 15.53
C GLU A 721 -3.64 27.99 14.84
N LEU A 722 -2.38 28.01 14.42
CA LEU A 722 -1.73 26.93 13.68
C LEU A 722 -0.59 26.33 14.51
N ALA A 723 -0.51 25.01 14.58
CA ALA A 723 0.62 24.24 15.07
C ALA A 723 1.40 23.70 13.86
N PRO A 724 2.49 24.35 13.46
CA PRO A 724 3.30 23.86 12.34
C PRO A 724 4.09 22.60 12.75
N TYR A 725 4.08 21.57 11.90
CA TYR A 725 4.99 20.42 12.09
C TYR A 725 6.45 20.89 11.93
N ILE A 726 7.27 20.64 12.95
CA ILE A 726 8.72 20.94 12.96
C ILE A 726 9.47 19.62 13.09
N PRO A 727 10.03 19.04 12.03
CA PRO A 727 10.88 17.88 12.18
C PRO A 727 12.17 18.29 12.91
N ILE A 728 12.39 17.71 14.09
CA ILE A 728 13.67 17.77 14.80
C ILE A 728 14.36 16.42 14.54
N THR A 729 15.43 16.43 13.76
CA THR A 729 16.21 15.23 13.44
C THR A 729 17.30 15.04 14.48
N LEU A 730 17.44 13.84 15.02
CA LEU A 730 18.53 13.51 15.93
C LEU A 730 19.74 13.04 15.11
N GLY A 731 20.78 13.88 15.02
CA GLY A 731 22.03 13.55 14.34
C GLY A 731 23.08 12.99 15.30
N ARG A 732 23.90 12.05 14.82
CA ARG A 732 25.08 11.57 15.54
C ARG A 732 26.31 12.31 15.03
N LYS A 733 27.04 13.01 15.90
CA LYS A 733 28.30 13.67 15.52
C LYS A 733 29.46 12.76 15.89
N THR A 734 30.15 12.23 14.87
CA THR A 734 31.19 11.20 15.04
C THR A 734 32.52 11.80 15.50
N ASP A 735 32.82 13.06 15.15
CA ASP A 735 34.11 13.71 15.42
C ASP A 735 33.96 14.99 16.25
N TYR A 736 33.59 14.87 17.52
CA TYR A 736 33.58 16.00 18.47
C TYR A 736 34.37 15.65 19.73
N HIS A 737 35.58 16.21 19.82
CA HIS A 737 36.56 15.91 20.86
C HIS A 737 36.94 17.13 21.71
N PHE A 738 36.20 18.24 21.58
CA PHE A 738 36.44 19.46 22.35
C PHE A 738 36.04 19.34 23.83
N THR A 739 35.14 18.41 24.18
CA THR A 739 34.71 18.15 25.56
C THR A 739 35.45 16.94 26.13
N ASN A 740 35.97 17.07 27.35
CA ASN A 740 36.74 16.01 28.02
C ASN A 740 35.90 15.05 28.87
N GLU A 741 34.61 15.35 29.06
CA GLU A 741 33.76 14.73 30.10
C GLU A 741 33.57 13.22 29.91
N ASP A 742 33.64 12.72 28.67
CA ASP A 742 33.43 11.30 28.33
C ASP A 742 34.68 10.59 27.79
N ASN A 743 35.84 11.26 27.81
CA ASN A 743 37.09 10.68 27.32
C ASN A 743 37.83 9.98 28.46
N THR A 744 38.19 8.71 28.27
CA THR A 744 39.22 8.05 29.09
C THR A 744 40.59 8.33 28.51
N PHE A 745 41.48 8.90 29.32
CA PHE A 745 42.81 9.31 28.90
C PHE A 745 43.87 8.31 29.36
N THR A 746 44.69 7.83 28.41
CA THR A 746 45.87 7.02 28.69
C THR A 746 47.10 7.85 28.38
N ALA A 747 48.03 7.99 29.33
CA ALA A 747 49.27 8.70 29.09
C ALA A 747 50.10 8.01 27.98
N ALA A 748 50.59 8.80 27.03
CA ALA A 748 51.24 8.32 25.81
C ALA A 748 52.63 8.91 25.56
N GLY A 749 53.10 9.79 26.46
CA GLY A 749 54.43 10.38 26.40
C GLY A 749 54.45 11.84 26.84
N ALA A 750 55.46 12.57 26.39
CA ALA A 750 55.56 14.02 26.55
C ALA A 750 56.12 14.65 25.27
N VAL A 751 55.74 15.91 25.03
CA VAL A 751 56.23 16.73 23.93
C VAL A 751 57.73 16.97 24.13
N SER A 752 58.60 16.46 23.26
CA SER A 752 60.06 16.70 23.36
C SER A 752 60.54 17.82 22.44
N VAL A 753 60.02 17.88 21.21
CA VAL A 753 60.38 18.89 20.19
C VAL A 753 59.15 19.23 19.36
N LEU A 754 58.88 20.53 19.16
CA LEU A 754 57.94 21.01 18.15
C LEU A 754 58.70 21.34 16.86
N HIS A 755 58.30 20.72 15.74
CA HIS A 755 58.76 21.14 14.42
C HIS A 755 57.76 22.14 13.84
N GLY A 756 57.99 23.43 14.07
CA GLY A 756 57.26 24.50 13.41
C GLY A 756 57.86 24.78 12.03
N SER A 757 57.42 24.06 10.99
CA SER A 757 57.55 24.56 9.62
C SER A 757 56.25 24.35 8.87
N ASN A 758 55.90 25.35 8.04
CA ASN A 758 54.63 25.62 7.38
C ASN A 758 54.07 24.52 6.43
N THR A 759 54.56 23.29 6.55
CA THR A 759 54.26 22.18 5.63
C THR A 759 54.15 20.81 6.31
N PHE A 760 54.46 20.64 7.61
CA PHE A 760 54.25 19.36 8.30
C PHE A 760 53.94 19.53 9.80
N ASP A 761 52.69 19.33 10.19
CA ASP A 761 52.23 19.25 11.59
C ASP A 761 52.77 18.01 12.29
N SER A 762 54.01 18.10 12.78
CA SER A 762 54.67 16.99 13.46
C SER A 762 55.18 17.29 14.87
N LEU A 763 54.87 16.39 15.79
CA LEU A 763 55.36 16.38 17.17
C LEU A 763 56.37 15.24 17.37
N VAL A 764 57.45 15.50 18.12
CA VAL A 764 58.36 14.44 18.62
C VAL A 764 58.01 14.04 20.05
N SER A 765 57.80 12.74 20.29
CA SER A 765 57.75 12.14 21.64
C SER A 765 59.06 11.39 21.92
N THR A 766 59.69 11.64 23.09
CA THR A 766 60.91 10.92 23.52
C THR A 766 60.59 9.58 24.19
N ASN A 767 61.37 8.54 23.85
CA ASN A 767 61.39 7.18 24.41
C ASN A 767 60.18 6.28 24.07
N TYR A 768 60.30 5.56 22.95
CA TYR A 768 59.34 4.56 22.47
C TYR A 768 59.16 3.32 23.37
N SER A 769 60.03 3.07 24.36
CA SER A 769 60.03 1.78 25.07
C SER A 769 58.79 1.52 25.94
N THR A 770 57.85 2.47 26.05
CA THR A 770 56.69 2.36 26.95
C THR A 770 55.32 2.71 26.35
N TYR A 771 55.19 3.11 25.07
CA TYR A 771 53.91 3.63 24.54
C TYR A 771 53.52 3.07 23.16
N ASP A 772 52.33 2.48 23.06
CA ASP A 772 51.72 1.95 21.82
C ASP A 772 50.84 3.01 21.11
N LEU A 773 51.47 4.00 20.46
CA LEU A 773 50.75 4.93 19.58
C LEU A 773 50.42 4.27 18.23
N LYS A 774 49.19 4.49 17.72
CA LYS A 774 48.69 3.93 16.46
C LYS A 774 48.10 5.01 15.56
N ARG A 775 48.00 4.70 14.27
CA ARG A 775 47.19 5.50 13.34
C ARG A 775 45.77 5.58 13.89
N ASP A 776 45.14 6.73 13.69
CA ASP A 776 43.78 7.06 14.14
C ASP A 776 43.60 7.32 15.64
N ASP A 777 44.66 7.23 16.46
CA ASP A 777 44.59 7.63 17.87
C ASP A 777 44.31 9.13 18.00
N LEU A 778 43.45 9.49 18.95
CA LEU A 778 43.10 10.87 19.30
C LEU A 778 44.09 11.40 20.34
N ILE A 779 44.82 12.45 20.00
CA ILE A 779 45.87 13.02 20.85
C ILE A 779 45.33 14.22 21.61
N PHE A 780 45.65 14.24 22.90
CA PHE A 780 45.38 15.33 23.82
C PHE A 780 46.64 15.74 24.56
N VAL A 781 46.77 17.03 24.89
CA VAL A 781 47.87 17.60 25.67
C VAL A 781 47.39 18.15 27.01
N GLY A 782 48.24 18.15 28.03
CA GLY A 782 47.91 18.84 29.28
C GLY A 782 49.07 18.88 30.28
N ASN A 783 48.93 19.77 31.28
CA ASN A 783 49.97 20.09 32.25
C ASN A 783 50.48 18.84 33.01
N SER A 784 51.80 18.76 33.12
CA SER A 784 52.60 17.66 33.68
C SER A 784 52.36 17.38 35.19
N SER A 785 51.75 18.31 35.93
CA SER A 785 51.56 18.22 37.40
C SER A 785 50.27 17.53 37.88
N SER A 786 49.28 17.28 37.02
CA SER A 786 48.00 16.70 37.44
C SER A 786 48.01 15.17 37.29
N THR A 787 48.31 14.44 38.36
CA THR A 787 48.07 12.99 38.48
C THR A 787 46.60 12.64 38.72
N THR A 788 45.74 13.64 38.90
CA THR A 788 44.29 13.47 39.00
C THR A 788 43.64 13.63 37.63
N THR A 789 42.54 12.90 37.40
CA THR A 789 41.64 12.95 36.23
C THR A 789 40.99 14.32 35.99
N THR A 790 41.35 15.34 36.76
CA THR A 790 40.65 16.64 36.83
C THR A 790 41.37 17.78 36.09
N GLY A 791 42.62 17.59 35.64
CA GLY A 791 43.33 18.61 34.87
C GLY A 791 42.85 18.67 33.42
N ILE A 792 42.56 19.88 32.90
CA ILE A 792 42.10 20.12 31.53
C ILE A 792 43.08 19.47 30.53
N LYS A 793 42.54 18.62 29.65
CA LYS A 793 43.26 18.01 28.52
C LYS A 793 42.73 18.66 27.24
N THR A 794 43.59 19.15 26.38
CA THR A 794 43.15 19.84 25.15
C THR A 794 43.36 18.90 23.98
N PHE A 795 42.30 18.67 23.19
CA PHE A 795 42.42 17.89 21.96
C PHE A 795 43.30 18.64 20.96
N VAL A 796 44.31 17.96 20.42
CA VAL A 796 45.28 18.53 19.48
C VAL A 796 45.19 17.94 18.08
N GLY A 797 44.60 16.75 17.93
CA GLY A 797 44.35 16.16 16.62
C GLY A 797 44.38 14.63 16.62
N LYS A 798 44.12 14.06 15.46
CA LYS A 798 44.10 12.62 15.21
C LYS A 798 45.37 12.20 14.45
N ILE A 799 46.00 11.09 14.83
CA ILE A 799 47.22 10.61 14.15
C ILE A 799 46.92 10.15 12.73
N THR A 800 47.45 10.85 11.73
CA THR A 800 47.35 10.46 10.32
C THR A 800 48.47 9.52 9.89
N SER A 801 49.67 9.70 10.47
CA SER A 801 50.85 8.85 10.27
C SER A 801 51.90 9.11 11.36
N PHE A 802 52.86 8.20 11.55
CA PHE A 802 54.02 8.45 12.41
C PHE A 802 55.28 7.77 11.86
N VAL A 803 56.45 8.31 12.19
CA VAL A 803 57.77 7.80 11.79
C VAL A 803 58.63 7.64 13.05
N VAL A 804 59.28 6.49 13.20
CA VAL A 804 60.23 6.24 14.30
C VAL A 804 61.65 6.44 13.77
N GLU A 805 62.38 7.39 14.34
CA GLU A 805 63.78 7.65 14.04
C GLU A 805 64.66 7.21 15.22
N THR A 806 65.83 6.64 14.92
CA THR A 806 66.80 6.21 15.91
C THR A 806 68.15 6.83 15.59
N TYR A 807 68.73 7.57 16.53
CA TYR A 807 70.07 8.14 16.38
C TYR A 807 70.83 8.05 17.71
N SER A 808 72.16 8.10 17.64
CA SER A 808 73.02 8.15 18.83
C SER A 808 73.35 9.59 19.16
N ASP A 809 73.19 9.99 20.42
CA ASP A 809 73.67 11.29 20.88
C ASP A 809 75.21 11.34 20.92
N ALA A 810 75.76 12.54 21.16
CA ALA A 810 77.21 12.75 21.27
C ALA A 810 77.88 11.96 22.42
N GLY A 811 77.10 11.37 23.34
CA GLY A 811 77.55 10.52 24.44
C GLY A 811 77.46 9.02 24.16
N GLY A 812 77.01 8.61 22.97
CA GLY A 812 76.82 7.20 22.59
C GLY A 812 75.51 6.57 23.07
N THR A 813 74.59 7.36 23.61
CA THR A 813 73.26 6.90 24.02
C THR A 813 72.35 6.83 22.80
N THR A 814 71.73 5.67 22.56
CA THR A 814 70.72 5.52 21.51
C THR A 814 69.42 6.21 21.94
N ILE A 815 68.98 7.18 21.16
CA ILE A 815 67.71 7.89 21.33
C ILE A 815 66.74 7.41 20.24
N HIS A 816 65.53 7.03 20.67
CA HIS A 816 64.40 6.74 19.78
C HIS A 816 63.40 7.89 19.83
N GLU A 817 63.18 8.53 18.68
CA GLU A 817 62.22 9.61 18.51
C GLU A 817 61.04 9.15 17.65
N GLN A 818 59.82 9.51 18.05
CA GLN A 818 58.64 9.32 17.22
C GLN A 818 58.10 10.64 16.70
N LYS A 819 58.14 10.84 15.39
CA LYS A 819 57.51 11.96 14.68
C LYS A 819 56.07 11.60 14.36
N ILE A 820 55.12 12.21 15.06
CA ILE A 820 53.68 12.00 14.89
C ILE A 820 53.16 13.06 13.93
N ARG A 821 52.32 12.72 12.95
CA ARG A 821 51.60 13.68 12.09
C ARG A 821 50.11 13.67 12.43
N LEU A 822 49.52 14.87 12.52
CA LEU A 822 48.10 15.03 12.87
C LEU A 822 47.24 15.36 11.64
N ASP A 823 45.92 15.35 11.82
CA ASP A 823 44.88 15.69 10.83
C ASP A 823 44.65 17.21 10.70
N ARG A 824 45.36 18.02 11.50
CA ARG A 824 45.17 19.47 11.61
C ARG A 824 46.43 20.17 12.10
N ALA A 825 46.41 21.50 11.94
CA ALA A 825 47.41 22.42 12.47
C ALA A 825 47.61 22.26 13.98
N VAL A 826 48.87 22.13 14.40
CA VAL A 826 49.25 22.06 15.80
C VAL A 826 49.20 23.45 16.44
N HIS A 827 48.21 23.73 17.28
CA HIS A 827 48.11 25.01 18.00
C HIS A 827 48.53 24.90 19.48
N ALA A 828 49.51 25.74 19.87
CA ALA A 828 49.92 26.16 21.22
C ALA A 828 49.99 25.09 22.35
N PHE A 829 51.07 24.29 22.37
CA PHE A 829 51.52 23.58 23.57
C PHE A 829 53.04 23.67 23.74
N THR A 830 53.52 23.54 24.97
CA THR A 830 54.94 23.75 25.32
C THR A 830 55.71 22.43 25.35
N VAL A 831 57.00 22.46 25.02
CA VAL A 831 57.92 21.33 25.27
C VAL A 831 57.83 20.92 26.74
N GLY A 832 57.64 19.63 27.01
CA GLY A 832 57.46 19.05 28.34
C GLY A 832 56.01 18.77 28.76
N GLU A 833 55.00 19.19 27.98
CA GLU A 833 53.61 18.80 28.24
C GLU A 833 53.38 17.30 27.98
N LYS A 834 52.54 16.67 28.81
CA LYS A 834 52.23 15.23 28.66
C LYS A 834 51.22 15.02 27.55
N LEU A 835 51.46 13.98 26.76
CA LEU A 835 50.56 13.48 25.73
C LEU A 835 49.64 12.42 26.31
N TYR A 836 48.39 12.44 25.88
CA TYR A 836 47.36 11.48 26.27
C TYR A 836 46.63 11.00 25.03
N ILE A 837 46.36 9.69 24.96
CA ILE A 837 45.41 9.11 24.01
C ILE A 837 44.03 9.18 24.66
N GLY A 838 43.09 9.87 24.02
CA GLY A 838 41.70 9.90 24.45
C GLY A 838 40.90 8.79 23.78
N THR A 839 40.17 8.03 24.58
CA THR A 839 39.17 7.05 24.11
C THR A 839 37.79 7.49 24.58
N LYS A 840 36.88 7.78 23.64
CA LYS A 840 35.50 8.15 23.96
C LYS A 840 34.61 6.92 23.88
N LYS A 841 33.82 6.64 24.93
CA LYS A 841 32.82 5.55 24.93
C LYS A 841 31.42 6.01 24.54
N SER A 842 31.17 7.32 24.51
CA SER A 842 29.89 7.93 24.13
C SER A 842 29.95 8.52 22.72
N ASN A 843 28.79 8.71 22.12
CA ASN A 843 28.63 9.44 20.87
C ASN A 843 27.73 10.64 21.15
N ASP A 844 28.10 11.81 20.65
CA ASP A 844 27.28 13.00 20.88
C ASP A 844 26.08 12.95 19.95
N LEU A 845 24.90 13.14 20.56
CA LEU A 845 23.63 13.29 19.87
C LEU A 845 23.33 14.78 19.78
N VAL A 846 23.10 15.27 18.57
CA VAL A 846 22.75 16.66 18.30
C VAL A 846 21.31 16.70 17.82
N PHE A 847 20.49 17.56 18.42
CA PHE A 847 19.20 17.91 17.85
C PHE A 847 19.42 18.85 16.68
N ILE A 848 19.25 18.32 15.49
CA ILE A 848 19.22 19.09 14.25
C ILE A 848 17.78 19.57 14.08
N ASN A 849 17.54 20.84 14.37
CA ASN A 849 16.27 21.45 13.99
C ASN A 849 16.20 21.49 12.45
N GLY A 850 15.31 20.70 11.86
CA GLY A 850 15.16 20.58 10.42
C GLY A 850 14.27 21.64 9.78
N LYS A 851 14.06 22.82 10.37
CA LYS A 851 13.02 23.75 9.89
C LYS A 851 13.44 24.74 8.79
N HIS A 852 12.67 24.69 7.71
CA HIS A 852 12.29 25.73 6.73
C HIS A 852 13.21 26.94 6.61
N MET A 853 14.17 26.81 5.69
CA MET A 853 14.96 27.92 5.18
C MET A 853 14.15 28.84 4.26
N TRP A 854 13.45 29.80 4.85
CA TRP A 854 13.58 31.17 4.35
C TRP A 854 14.64 31.84 5.23
N GLY A 855 15.89 31.90 4.74
CA GLY A 855 16.95 32.68 5.38
C GLY A 855 18.10 31.94 6.07
N GLY A 856 18.34 30.65 5.79
CA GLY A 856 19.61 29.95 6.07
C GLY A 856 20.28 30.14 7.43
N LYS A 857 20.05 29.24 8.39
CA LYS A 857 20.95 29.03 9.54
C LYS A 857 21.11 27.53 9.87
N ILE A 858 22.35 27.14 10.17
CA ILE A 858 22.89 25.79 10.45
C ILE A 858 22.99 25.52 11.97
N ASN A 859 23.03 24.23 12.34
CA ASN A 859 23.35 23.58 13.62
C ASN A 859 23.93 24.46 14.75
N ILE A 860 23.27 24.46 15.90
CA ILE A 860 23.83 24.95 17.17
C ILE A 860 23.80 23.81 18.19
N LEU A 861 24.95 23.53 18.83
CA LEU A 861 25.04 22.70 20.04
C LEU A 861 24.29 23.41 21.19
N PRO A 862 23.36 22.76 21.91
CA PRO A 862 22.98 23.26 23.23
C PRO A 862 24.23 23.19 24.12
N HIS A 863 24.77 24.35 24.49
CA HIS A 863 25.94 24.47 25.35
C HIS A 863 25.63 23.93 26.76
N PRO A 864 26.51 23.09 27.38
CA PRO A 864 26.24 22.48 28.69
C PRO A 864 26.20 23.46 29.88
N LYS A 865 26.61 24.72 29.72
CA LYS A 865 26.47 25.74 30.81
C LYS A 865 25.18 26.55 30.76
N SER A 866 24.08 25.96 30.31
CA SER A 866 22.77 26.49 30.71
C SER A 866 22.37 25.81 32.01
N PHE A 867 22.22 26.63 33.05
CA PHE A 867 21.75 26.33 34.42
C PHE A 867 22.81 26.21 35.53
N ASN A 868 22.64 27.15 36.48
CA ASN A 868 23.12 27.24 37.87
C ASN A 868 24.47 27.93 38.17
N SER A 869 24.44 29.27 38.19
CA SER A 869 24.66 30.01 39.45
C SER A 869 24.04 31.41 39.35
N ILE A 870 22.78 31.52 39.78
CA ILE A 870 22.17 32.83 40.07
C ILE A 870 22.80 33.33 41.38
N SER A 871 23.76 34.25 41.27
CA SER A 871 24.14 35.14 42.37
C SER A 871 23.13 36.28 42.43
N THR A 872 22.45 36.41 43.56
CA THR A 872 21.30 37.31 43.77
C THR A 872 21.65 38.80 43.89
N THR A 873 22.79 39.25 43.36
CA THR A 873 23.30 40.60 43.69
C THR A 873 23.55 41.51 42.49
N ASP A 874 23.26 41.09 41.25
CA ASP A 874 23.39 41.96 40.08
C ASP A 874 22.08 42.06 39.29
N LYS A 875 21.47 43.26 39.31
CA LYS A 875 20.13 43.55 38.76
C LYS A 875 20.22 44.31 37.43
N THR A 876 20.96 43.78 36.46
CA THR A 876 20.85 44.21 35.05
C THR A 876 20.76 43.01 34.09
N ASN A 877 19.51 42.60 33.87
CA ASN A 877 18.92 42.16 32.60
C ASN A 877 19.71 41.21 31.67
N ARG A 878 19.42 39.90 31.68
CA ARG A 878 19.64 38.95 30.55
C ARG A 878 18.63 37.80 30.55
N GLY A 879 17.41 38.08 30.08
CA GLY A 879 16.50 37.05 29.58
C GLY A 879 16.88 36.63 28.15
N LEU A 880 16.48 35.43 27.74
CA LEU A 880 16.72 34.83 26.42
C LEU A 880 16.66 35.85 25.26
N VAL A 881 17.76 36.00 24.51
CA VAL A 881 17.83 36.89 23.34
C VAL A 881 18.03 36.06 22.06
N PRO A 882 17.19 36.24 21.01
CA PRO A 882 17.42 35.69 19.67
C PRO A 882 18.63 36.38 19.01
N LEU A 883 19.51 35.60 18.38
CA LEU A 883 20.75 36.09 17.79
C LEU A 883 20.47 36.87 16.47
N ASN A 884 20.29 38.20 16.59
CA ASN A 884 20.64 39.20 15.57
C ASN A 884 20.83 40.58 16.22
N LEU A 885 22.00 41.17 15.96
CA LEU A 885 22.51 42.49 16.37
C LEU A 885 22.71 42.74 17.88
N GLU A 886 23.95 43.04 18.28
CA GLU A 886 24.34 44.43 18.55
C GLU A 886 25.88 44.62 18.56
N GLU A 887 26.29 45.60 17.75
CA GLU A 887 27.46 46.48 17.80
C GLU A 887 28.78 46.08 18.49
N LEU A 888 29.83 46.16 17.68
CA LEU A 888 31.15 46.66 18.06
C LEU A 888 31.04 47.99 18.82
N THR A 889 31.37 47.99 20.12
CA THR A 889 32.12 49.11 20.74
C THR A 889 32.96 48.62 21.92
N GLY A 890 34.28 48.83 21.83
CA GLY A 890 35.13 49.15 22.97
C GLY A 890 35.97 48.03 23.61
N GLY A 891 37.26 47.98 23.22
CA GLY A 891 38.37 47.78 24.18
C GLY A 891 39.06 46.41 24.19
N ARG A 892 40.30 46.39 23.66
CA ARG A 892 41.55 45.73 24.14
C ARG A 892 41.39 44.61 25.21
N ASP A 893 42.01 43.44 25.14
CA ASP A 893 43.40 43.09 24.80
C ASP A 893 43.52 41.58 24.45
N TYR A 894 44.34 41.26 23.44
CA TYR A 894 44.94 39.98 22.99
C TYR A 894 44.07 38.75 22.72
#